data_AF-A0A6M0RQM2-F1
#
_entry.id   AF-A0A6M0RQM2-F1
#
_cell.length_a   1.000
_cell.length_b   1.000
_cell.length_c   1.000
_cell.angle_alpha   90.00
_cell.angle_beta   90.00
_cell.angle_gamma   90.00
#
_symmetry.space_group_name_H-M   'P 1'
#
loop_
_entity.id
_entity.type
_entity.pdbx_description
1 polymer ?
#
loop_
_entity_poly.entity_id
_entity_poly.type
_entity_poly.pdbx_seq_one_letter_code
_entity_poly.pdbx_strand_id
1 'polypeptide(L)'
;MLTAFKSLQDSRLTQLLLLAVTVLVQSVMAIAVANSIFVSQLGAERLPIAFILIGLCSMPAYICISQVVQRVRSTELFCGALVVLLMLVVALRLALPLDMAPVYYGLLIVSFFQWDICNNILYPSLLTDYFNTLEYKQYAPYIGISQAVGALVGGSLVGGLSRWLSTQNLLLCLPVVIAIALLQLTYLDRTQRPLSKQPSETVGVIESLQSFPELAKRYPLVIFLAASSFLLVIIYLSSEFLWFSIYGQEFTQRALTGFLGLMRVVVSIVQMVVLYGLTRPLLRWLGVARMNVVFPLTTLAAFMGLGVNGQLPAAIGLQLNSDALYKAINLPVHQLNYNAIPKEFMGRIRTLSDGFIYAVGLTCAGAFLWLGEHTLSLEQITWLVCSLVMLFLLVRLPMGRFYAAGLEDLIRTDAIDLDQLASRQAVLPLKATIQTLLQSDERYDQIKGLELATRVGEPGEFLDDVLTLLPGADRQVRSAVVSLFSEGVSEEGVGPNAELEPDETGEAGLWSVWQEQLTPEQPLACRLTALEILMVQQQPIEDEILDELIAQADLSLRSLAMVARLQGTALTDTAFSEIEQYGLDEGVAKAVIRVVARSADETLLEFLTTRLLPHGSADTKQLGLETLAKLGETMPDAARLKTLALAQQHFSHEQPGVRIAALTLWQQSHGNLVPLATALGDVHPRVREQAATLLAAKGGLTEAKEQLGSDNRQTVNSAIAAIGKIRTRQASDILYAHLADDFQQVGHTRRWQTQIPQDEPNWKPLAVAIEDYHQRLIQKVLYVLSSLGHSRTVNTVNQIFATTDSRDRSNAVEVLASLSHRRFILPLLPLLEQDTDGVGTAQGSQPSLHWLRNKGYKILLEAIESKDRWLRAGALIALAKIPRASL
;
A
#
# COMPACT_ATOMS: atom_id res chain seq x y z
N MET A 1 -19.57 -9.46 22.74
CA MET A 1 -18.72 -9.18 23.94
C MET A 1 -18.23 -10.44 24.63
N LEU A 2 -19.08 -11.46 24.90
CA LEU A 2 -18.64 -12.73 25.50
C LEU A 2 -17.71 -13.60 24.63
N THR A 3 -17.75 -13.45 23.31
CA THR A 3 -16.78 -14.05 22.38
C THR A 3 -15.42 -13.35 22.37
N ALA A 4 -15.35 -12.06 22.76
CA ALA A 4 -14.10 -11.33 22.93
C ALA A 4 -13.38 -11.68 24.26
N PHE A 5 -14.10 -12.24 25.23
CA PHE A 5 -13.50 -12.78 26.46
C PHE A 5 -12.89 -14.17 26.26
N LYS A 6 -13.25 -14.89 25.18
CA LYS A 6 -12.69 -16.22 24.89
C LYS A 6 -11.30 -16.16 24.24
N SER A 7 -10.87 -14.98 23.77
CA SER A 7 -9.49 -14.70 23.33
C SER A 7 -8.55 -14.30 24.47
N LEU A 8 -8.99 -14.38 25.74
CA LEU A 8 -8.11 -14.25 26.92
C LEU A 8 -7.12 -15.42 27.09
N GLN A 9 -7.02 -16.31 26.10
CA GLN A 9 -6.06 -17.41 26.11
C GLN A 9 -4.62 -16.94 25.81
N ASP A 10 -4.43 -15.74 25.27
CA ASP A 10 -3.11 -15.08 25.21
C ASP A 10 -2.83 -14.31 26.49
N SER A 11 -2.18 -14.98 27.44
CA SER A 11 -1.72 -14.39 28.72
C SER A 11 -1.01 -13.04 28.52
N ARG A 12 -0.23 -12.89 27.43
CA ARG A 12 0.52 -11.67 27.06
C ARG A 12 -0.38 -10.45 26.82
N LEU A 13 -1.43 -10.59 26.01
CA LEU A 13 -2.31 -9.46 25.66
C LEU A 13 -3.00 -8.89 26.90
N THR A 14 -3.52 -9.78 27.74
CA THR A 14 -4.24 -9.38 28.96
C THR A 14 -3.36 -8.59 29.92
N GLN A 15 -2.11 -9.02 30.10
CA GLN A 15 -1.14 -8.35 30.95
C GLN A 15 -0.81 -6.94 30.43
N LEU A 16 -0.60 -6.79 29.12
CA LEU A 16 -0.31 -5.50 28.49
C LEU A 16 -1.51 -4.54 28.52
N LEU A 17 -2.73 -5.03 28.29
CA LEU A 17 -3.94 -4.21 28.41
C LEU A 17 -4.17 -3.73 29.84
N LEU A 18 -3.94 -4.59 30.83
CA LEU A 18 -4.09 -4.25 32.24
C LEU A 18 -3.02 -3.24 32.67
N LEU A 19 -1.78 -3.39 32.19
CA LEU A 19 -0.72 -2.39 32.35
C LEU A 19 -1.09 -1.04 31.73
N ALA A 20 -1.73 -1.03 30.55
CA ALA A 20 -2.21 0.20 29.92
C ALA A 20 -3.17 0.97 30.83
N VAL A 21 -4.10 0.25 31.47
CA VAL A 21 -5.06 0.82 32.42
C VAL A 21 -4.33 1.44 33.60
N THR A 22 -3.41 0.72 34.24
CA THR A 22 -2.72 1.20 35.45
C THR A 22 -1.81 2.38 35.20
N VAL A 23 -1.04 2.37 34.10
CA VAL A 23 -0.17 3.48 33.70
C VAL A 23 -0.99 4.75 33.41
N LEU A 24 -2.14 4.63 32.75
CA LEU A 24 -3.01 5.79 32.53
C LEU A 24 -3.70 6.27 33.81
N VAL A 25 -4.15 5.38 34.69
CA VAL A 25 -4.69 5.76 36.00
C VAL A 25 -3.67 6.60 36.77
N GLN A 26 -2.42 6.13 36.81
CA GLN A 26 -1.30 6.81 37.44
C GLN A 26 -1.06 8.19 36.82
N SER A 27 -0.98 8.26 35.49
CA SER A 27 -0.68 9.49 34.75
C SER A 27 -1.79 10.54 34.92
N VAL A 28 -3.05 10.12 34.83
CA VAL A 28 -4.22 10.99 35.05
C VAL A 28 -4.28 11.51 36.47
N MET A 29 -4.02 10.66 37.47
CA MET A 29 -4.06 11.06 38.86
C MET A 29 -2.98 12.09 39.18
N ALA A 30 -1.76 11.86 38.71
CA ALA A 30 -0.66 12.78 38.96
C ALA A 30 -0.83 14.14 38.27
N ILE A 31 -1.26 14.19 37.00
CA ILE A 31 -1.49 15.46 36.31
C ILE A 31 -2.65 16.26 36.96
N ALA A 32 -3.73 15.58 37.36
CA ALA A 32 -4.88 16.26 37.99
C ALA A 32 -4.53 16.86 39.36
N VAL A 33 -3.77 16.11 40.18
CA VAL A 33 -3.29 16.57 41.49
C VAL A 33 -2.28 17.71 41.32
N ALA A 34 -1.32 17.58 40.40
CA ALA A 34 -0.32 18.61 40.13
C ALA A 34 -0.95 19.92 39.65
N ASN A 35 -1.86 19.84 38.67
CA ASN A 35 -2.56 21.01 38.14
C ASN A 35 -3.39 21.72 39.21
N SER A 36 -4.14 20.97 40.04
CA SER A 36 -4.92 21.58 41.12
C SER A 36 -4.03 22.28 42.15
N ILE A 37 -2.95 21.61 42.62
CA ILE A 37 -2.03 22.21 43.57
C ILE A 37 -1.39 23.47 42.98
N PHE A 38 -0.87 23.39 41.76
CA PHE A 38 -0.21 24.50 41.09
C PHE A 38 -1.14 25.71 40.94
N VAL A 39 -2.33 25.52 40.35
CA VAL A 39 -3.28 26.61 40.08
C VAL A 39 -3.80 27.23 41.38
N SER A 40 -4.03 26.42 42.41
CA SER A 40 -4.54 26.92 43.70
C SER A 40 -3.50 27.70 44.52
N GLN A 41 -2.21 27.38 44.42
CA GLN A 41 -1.15 27.96 45.26
C GLN A 41 -0.40 29.10 44.55
N LEU A 42 -0.10 28.93 43.26
CA LEU A 42 0.65 29.90 42.47
C LEU A 42 -0.22 30.74 41.53
N GLY A 43 -1.49 30.37 41.35
CA GLY A 43 -2.38 30.97 40.35
C GLY A 43 -2.13 30.45 38.93
N ALA A 44 -3.14 30.56 38.08
CA ALA A 44 -3.02 30.22 36.66
C ALA A 44 -2.05 31.16 35.90
N GLU A 45 -1.85 32.37 36.42
CA GLU A 45 -0.87 33.38 36.01
C GLU A 45 0.59 32.89 35.94
N ARG A 46 0.91 31.80 36.65
CA ARG A 46 2.26 31.24 36.64
C ARG A 46 2.43 30.07 35.66
N LEU A 47 1.35 29.62 35.01
CA LEU A 47 1.40 28.55 34.00
C LEU A 47 2.30 28.89 32.79
N PRO A 48 2.34 30.14 32.26
CA PRO A 48 3.19 30.45 31.12
C PRO A 48 4.67 30.16 31.37
N ILE A 49 5.17 30.45 32.59
CA ILE A 49 6.54 30.15 32.99
C ILE A 49 6.77 28.63 33.05
N ALA A 50 5.78 27.89 33.57
CA ALA A 50 5.86 26.43 33.60
C ALA A 50 5.94 25.85 32.18
N PHE A 51 5.17 26.37 31.22
CA PHE A 51 5.25 25.95 29.82
C PHE A 51 6.62 26.26 29.20
N ILE A 52 7.22 27.43 29.48
CA ILE A 52 8.60 27.72 29.02
C ILE A 52 9.59 26.69 29.57
N LEU A 53 9.52 26.37 30.87
CA LEU A 53 10.42 25.40 31.50
C LEU A 53 10.24 23.99 30.94
N ILE A 54 9.00 23.54 30.76
CA ILE A 54 8.70 22.24 30.15
C ILE A 54 9.25 22.19 28.72
N GLY A 55 9.10 23.26 27.95
CA GLY A 55 9.56 23.35 26.56
C GLY A 55 11.08 23.24 26.47
N LEU A 56 11.79 24.02 27.28
CA LEU A 56 13.26 23.98 27.38
C LEU A 56 13.79 22.61 27.83
N CYS A 57 13.10 21.94 28.75
CA CYS A 57 13.49 20.60 29.22
C CYS A 57 13.11 19.47 28.24
N SER A 58 12.13 19.69 27.36
CA SER A 58 11.57 18.61 26.54
C SER A 58 12.54 18.08 25.49
N MET A 59 13.22 18.95 24.75
CA MET A 59 14.13 18.54 23.68
C MET A 59 15.34 17.74 24.20
N PRO A 60 16.05 18.15 25.26
CA PRO A 60 17.10 17.34 25.87
C PRO A 60 16.58 15.99 26.40
N ALA A 61 15.39 15.98 27.02
CA ALA A 61 14.79 14.75 27.54
C ALA A 61 14.48 13.75 26.41
N TYR A 62 13.88 14.21 25.31
CA TYR A 62 13.61 13.38 24.13
C TYR A 62 14.88 12.78 23.52
N ILE A 63 15.95 13.59 23.38
CA ILE A 63 17.23 13.09 22.86
C ILE A 63 17.83 12.04 23.80
N CYS A 64 17.87 12.32 25.10
CA CYS A 64 18.43 11.41 26.09
C CYS A 64 17.70 10.06 26.10
N ILE A 65 16.37 10.09 26.13
CA ILE A 65 15.54 8.89 26.15
C ILE A 65 15.67 8.11 24.84
N SER A 66 15.67 8.78 23.68
CA SER A 66 15.84 8.12 22.38
C SER A 66 17.15 7.33 22.31
N GLN A 67 18.26 7.89 22.79
CA GLN A 67 19.55 7.20 22.84
C GLN A 67 19.55 6.01 23.82
N VAL A 68 18.85 6.14 24.94
CA VAL A 68 18.78 5.12 25.98
C VAL A 68 17.88 3.95 25.58
N VAL A 69 16.74 4.21 24.91
CA VAL A 69 15.78 3.21 24.39
C VAL A 69 16.42 2.25 23.38
N GLN A 70 17.49 2.67 22.71
CA GLN A 70 18.25 1.82 21.79
C GLN A 70 19.18 0.83 22.51
N ARG A 71 19.67 1.16 23.71
CA ARG A 71 20.74 0.41 24.38
C ARG A 71 20.24 -0.58 25.43
N VAL A 72 19.04 -0.37 25.96
CA VAL A 72 18.51 -1.13 27.09
C VAL A 72 17.17 -1.76 26.71
N ARG A 73 16.86 -2.91 27.32
CA ARG A 73 15.56 -3.59 27.13
C ARG A 73 14.43 -2.67 27.58
N SER A 74 13.37 -2.54 26.78
CA SER A 74 12.29 -1.58 27.05
C SER A 74 11.57 -1.85 28.37
N THR A 75 11.46 -3.13 28.80
CA THR A 75 10.92 -3.48 30.12
C THR A 75 11.78 -2.96 31.27
N GLU A 76 13.11 -3.07 31.17
CA GLU A 76 14.05 -2.60 32.20
C GLU A 76 14.05 -1.07 32.29
N LEU A 77 14.00 -0.40 31.13
CA LEU A 77 13.84 1.05 31.07
C LEU A 77 12.53 1.52 31.70
N PHE A 78 11.43 0.80 31.44
CA PHE A 78 10.15 1.17 32.00
C PHE A 78 10.11 0.97 33.52
N CYS A 79 10.64 -0.14 34.02
CA CYS A 79 10.83 -0.34 35.45
C CYS A 79 11.69 0.76 36.07
N GLY A 80 12.83 1.10 35.46
CA GLY A 80 13.71 2.18 35.92
C GLY A 80 13.00 3.53 35.96
N ALA A 81 12.27 3.89 34.91
CA ALA A 81 11.51 5.14 34.85
C ALA A 81 10.43 5.23 35.93
N LEU A 82 9.70 4.13 36.19
CA LEU A 82 8.69 4.10 37.26
C LEU A 82 9.31 4.19 38.66
N VAL A 83 10.48 3.59 38.89
CA VAL A 83 11.22 3.72 40.16
C VAL A 83 11.70 5.16 40.36
N VAL A 84 12.25 5.80 39.32
CA VAL A 84 12.64 7.22 39.37
C VAL A 84 11.43 8.11 39.64
N LEU A 85 10.31 7.85 38.96
CA LEU A 85 9.06 8.57 39.18
C LEU A 85 8.55 8.39 40.62
N LEU A 86 8.59 7.18 41.16
CA LEU A 86 8.23 6.91 42.55
C LEU A 86 9.07 7.74 43.53
N MET A 87 10.39 7.75 43.34
CA MET A 87 11.31 8.54 44.18
C MET A 87 11.01 10.04 44.07
N LEU A 88 10.81 10.56 42.86
CA LEU A 88 10.47 11.98 42.63
C LEU A 88 9.14 12.36 43.27
N VAL A 89 8.10 11.54 43.12
CA VAL A 89 6.77 11.79 43.70
C VAL A 89 6.84 11.82 45.23
N VAL A 90 7.57 10.88 45.85
CA VAL A 90 7.76 10.85 47.30
C VAL A 90 8.58 12.06 47.77
N ALA A 91 9.67 12.39 47.09
CA ALA A 91 10.51 13.54 47.42
C ALA A 91 9.71 14.86 47.33
N LEU A 92 8.95 15.05 46.24
CA LEU A 92 8.10 16.22 46.05
C LEU A 92 6.98 16.27 47.10
N ARG A 93 6.39 15.13 47.48
CA ARG A 93 5.38 15.08 48.55
C ARG A 93 5.94 15.50 49.90
N LEU A 94 7.17 15.11 50.23
CA LEU A 94 7.88 15.51 51.45
C LEU A 94 8.34 16.97 51.40
N ALA A 95 8.54 17.53 50.21
CA ALA A 95 8.91 18.93 50.00
C ALA A 95 7.69 19.87 49.99
N LEU A 96 6.46 19.39 49.76
CA LEU A 96 5.26 20.22 49.75
C LEU A 96 5.04 21.07 51.02
N PRO A 97 5.33 20.60 52.25
CA PRO A 97 5.25 21.42 53.45
C PRO A 97 6.21 22.62 53.50
N LEU A 98 7.23 22.66 52.63
CA LEU A 98 8.18 23.78 52.56
C LEU A 98 7.56 25.04 51.92
N ASP A 99 6.42 24.89 51.24
CA ASP A 99 5.65 25.97 50.62
C ASP A 99 6.47 26.91 49.69
N MET A 100 7.40 26.32 48.93
CA MET A 100 8.27 27.06 48.02
C MET A 100 7.80 26.91 46.57
N ALA A 101 7.79 28.01 45.82
CA ALA A 101 7.41 28.04 44.40
C ALA A 101 8.09 26.95 43.53
N PRO A 102 9.42 26.69 43.66
CA PRO A 102 10.09 25.65 42.87
C PRO A 102 9.52 24.23 43.07
N VAL A 103 8.95 23.93 44.23
CA VAL A 103 8.35 22.61 44.51
C VAL A 103 7.09 22.42 43.66
N TYR A 104 6.27 23.45 43.52
CA TYR A 104 5.06 23.41 42.71
C TYR A 104 5.38 23.33 41.21
N TYR A 105 6.37 24.09 40.72
CA TYR A 105 6.88 23.94 39.36
C TYR A 105 7.45 22.53 39.11
N GLY A 106 8.27 22.02 40.04
CA GLY A 106 8.82 20.67 39.95
C GLY A 106 7.73 19.59 39.88
N LEU A 107 6.67 19.73 40.69
CA LEU A 107 5.52 18.81 40.67
C LEU A 107 4.79 18.81 39.31
N LEU A 108 4.56 19.98 38.73
CA LEU A 108 3.92 20.12 37.43
C LEU A 108 4.80 19.55 36.30
N ILE A 109 6.09 19.92 36.28
CA ILE A 109 7.07 19.46 35.28
C ILE A 109 7.21 17.94 35.32
N VAL A 110 7.41 17.34 36.50
CA VAL A 110 7.49 15.87 36.65
C VAL A 110 6.20 15.21 36.19
N SER A 111 5.05 15.81 36.51
CA SER A 111 3.75 15.25 36.12
C SER A 111 3.45 15.35 34.63
N PHE A 112 4.02 16.32 33.94
CA PHE A 112 3.96 16.44 32.49
C PHE A 112 4.88 15.41 31.83
N PHE A 113 6.16 15.36 32.22
CA PHE A 113 7.14 14.45 31.64
C PHE A 113 6.79 12.99 31.84
N GLN A 114 6.24 12.59 32.99
CA GLN A 114 5.81 11.20 33.18
C GLN A 114 4.75 10.80 32.13
N TRP A 115 3.86 11.71 31.71
CA TRP A 115 2.76 11.41 30.81
C TRP A 115 3.34 11.03 29.44
N ASP A 116 4.23 11.87 28.93
CA ASP A 116 4.91 11.65 27.66
C ASP A 116 5.81 10.41 27.71
N ILE A 117 6.64 10.29 28.75
CA ILE A 117 7.60 9.19 28.88
C ILE A 117 6.87 7.84 29.01
N CYS A 118 5.88 7.73 29.89
CA CYS A 118 5.21 6.46 30.14
C CYS A 118 4.22 6.09 29.02
N ASN A 119 3.39 7.03 28.56
CA ASN A 119 2.29 6.71 27.62
C ASN A 119 2.68 6.84 26.15
N ASN A 120 3.51 7.82 25.80
CA ASN A 120 3.85 8.11 24.40
C ASN A 120 5.14 7.42 23.95
N ILE A 121 6.07 7.11 24.87
CA ILE A 121 7.37 6.50 24.53
C ILE A 121 7.47 5.04 25.01
N LEU A 122 7.44 4.81 26.33
CA LEU A 122 7.78 3.52 26.92
C LEU A 122 6.71 2.45 26.66
N TYR A 123 5.43 2.79 26.84
CA TYR A 123 4.35 1.84 26.62
C TYR A 123 4.23 1.39 25.15
N PRO A 124 4.24 2.27 24.13
CA PRO A 124 4.26 1.85 22.73
C PRO A 124 5.52 1.05 22.36
N SER A 125 6.69 1.44 22.89
CA SER A 125 7.94 0.69 22.69
C SER A 125 7.85 -0.74 23.26
N LEU A 126 7.22 -0.89 24.43
CA LEU A 126 6.93 -2.19 25.01
C LEU A 126 5.99 -3.01 24.10
N LEU A 127 4.93 -2.39 23.56
CA LEU A 127 4.02 -3.09 22.63
C LEU A 127 4.76 -3.61 21.39
N THR A 128 5.67 -2.83 20.82
CA THR A 128 6.47 -3.27 19.65
C THR A 128 7.51 -4.33 19.99
N ASP A 129 7.88 -4.48 21.26
CA ASP A 129 8.77 -5.55 21.70
C ASP A 129 8.03 -6.87 21.92
N TYR A 130 6.73 -6.84 22.25
CA TYR A 130 5.94 -8.04 22.56
C TYR A 130 4.94 -8.45 21.48
N PHE A 131 4.59 -7.54 20.56
CA PHE A 131 3.69 -7.82 19.44
C PHE A 131 4.41 -7.68 18.10
N ASN A 132 4.09 -8.59 17.18
CA ASN A 132 4.43 -8.41 15.77
C ASN A 132 3.53 -7.32 15.13
N THR A 133 3.85 -6.88 13.92
CA THR A 133 3.13 -5.76 13.24
C THR A 133 1.64 -6.08 13.06
N LEU A 134 1.32 -7.36 12.82
CA LEU A 134 -0.02 -7.90 12.70
C LEU A 134 -0.84 -7.76 13.97
N GLU A 135 -0.34 -8.36 15.04
CA GLU A 135 -0.92 -8.37 16.36
C GLU A 135 -1.09 -6.95 16.86
N TYR A 136 -0.09 -6.08 16.64
CA TYR A 136 -0.20 -4.68 17.01
C TYR A 136 -1.38 -3.98 16.32
N LYS A 137 -1.57 -4.18 15.01
CA LYS A 137 -2.71 -3.61 14.28
C LYS A 137 -4.04 -4.22 14.70
N GLN A 138 -4.08 -5.53 14.92
CA GLN A 138 -5.28 -6.24 15.38
C GLN A 138 -5.68 -5.79 16.79
N TYR A 139 -4.70 -5.57 17.67
CA TYR A 139 -4.92 -5.25 19.08
C TYR A 139 -4.97 -3.75 19.37
N ALA A 140 -4.58 -2.88 18.43
CA ALA A 140 -4.63 -1.42 18.58
C ALA A 140 -5.98 -0.88 19.07
N PRO A 141 -7.16 -1.34 18.58
CA PRO A 141 -8.45 -0.90 19.13
C PRO A 141 -8.63 -1.28 20.61
N TYR A 142 -8.18 -2.46 21.02
CA TYR A 142 -8.29 -2.93 22.41
C TYR A 142 -7.34 -2.16 23.34
N ILE A 143 -6.14 -1.82 22.85
CA ILE A 143 -5.20 -0.94 23.54
C ILE A 143 -5.85 0.43 23.77
N GLY A 144 -6.43 1.03 22.73
CA GLY A 144 -7.12 2.32 22.85
C GLY A 144 -8.30 2.28 23.84
N ILE A 145 -9.08 1.19 23.85
CA ILE A 145 -10.16 0.99 24.84
C ILE A 145 -9.58 0.89 26.25
N SER A 146 -8.50 0.13 26.45
CA SER A 146 -7.87 -0.04 27.76
C SER A 146 -7.30 1.28 28.29
N GLN A 147 -6.72 2.09 27.40
CA GLN A 147 -6.29 3.44 27.76
C GLN A 147 -7.47 4.34 28.15
N ALA A 148 -8.57 4.31 27.40
CA ALA A 148 -9.78 5.06 27.75
C ALA A 148 -10.35 4.62 29.11
N VAL A 149 -10.38 3.31 29.38
CA VAL A 149 -10.77 2.77 30.71
C VAL A 149 -9.83 3.27 31.80
N GLY A 150 -8.52 3.27 31.56
CA GLY A 150 -7.54 3.84 32.50
C GLY A 150 -7.80 5.32 32.80
N ALA A 151 -8.13 6.11 31.79
CA ALA A 151 -8.47 7.52 31.98
C ALA A 151 -9.78 7.72 32.76
N LEU A 152 -10.80 6.90 32.49
CA LEU A 152 -12.07 6.92 33.22
C LEU A 152 -11.90 6.52 34.68
N VAL A 153 -11.16 5.43 34.94
CA VAL A 153 -10.87 4.94 36.30
C VAL A 153 -10.02 5.96 37.06
N GLY A 154 -8.98 6.51 36.43
CA GLY A 154 -8.13 7.54 37.03
C GLY A 154 -8.90 8.80 37.39
N GLY A 155 -9.70 9.33 36.46
CA GLY A 155 -10.54 10.51 36.71
C GLY A 155 -11.59 10.27 37.79
N SER A 156 -12.23 9.09 37.79
CA SER A 156 -13.24 8.70 38.79
C SER A 156 -12.62 8.52 40.19
N LEU A 157 -11.43 7.92 40.28
CA LEU A 157 -10.68 7.78 41.53
C LEU A 157 -10.30 9.15 42.10
N VAL A 158 -9.75 10.05 41.28
CA VAL A 158 -9.44 11.44 41.70
C VAL A 158 -10.71 12.16 42.16
N GLY A 159 -11.77 12.11 41.36
CA GLY A 159 -13.05 12.75 41.66
C GLY A 159 -13.68 12.25 42.96
N GLY A 160 -13.71 10.94 43.17
CA GLY A 160 -14.25 10.31 44.36
C GLY A 160 -13.40 10.55 45.60
N LEU A 161 -12.10 10.25 45.52
CA LEU A 161 -11.18 10.36 46.66
C LEU A 161 -10.96 11.81 47.11
N SER A 162 -11.07 12.79 46.21
CA SER A 162 -10.97 14.22 46.59
C SER A 162 -12.06 14.68 47.57
N ARG A 163 -13.16 13.94 47.70
CA ARG A 163 -14.21 14.23 48.69
C ARG A 163 -13.78 13.88 50.12
N TRP A 164 -12.90 12.89 50.27
CA TRP A 164 -12.46 12.37 51.57
C TRP A 164 -11.01 12.75 51.93
N LEU A 165 -10.15 12.92 50.93
CA LEU A 165 -8.74 13.24 51.08
C LEU A 165 -8.45 14.68 50.64
N SER A 166 -7.49 15.33 51.30
CA SER A 166 -6.93 16.59 50.79
C SER A 166 -6.16 16.34 49.49
N THR A 167 -6.09 17.34 48.61
CA THR A 167 -5.36 17.22 47.33
C THR A 167 -3.91 16.79 47.53
N GLN A 168 -3.24 17.30 48.58
CA GLN A 168 -1.88 16.90 48.94
C GLN A 168 -1.78 15.43 49.39
N ASN A 169 -2.83 14.87 50.01
CA ASN A 169 -2.82 13.47 50.44
C ASN A 169 -3.16 12.50 49.31
N LEU A 170 -3.79 12.96 48.23
CA LEU A 170 -3.98 12.15 47.01
C LEU A 170 -2.65 11.76 46.36
N LEU A 171 -1.59 12.56 46.54
CA LEU A 171 -0.23 12.20 46.12
C LEU A 171 0.27 10.92 46.80
N LEU A 172 -0.23 10.54 47.98
CA LEU A 172 0.14 9.29 48.66
C LEU A 172 -0.50 8.06 48.00
N CYS A 173 -1.53 8.24 47.17
CA CYS A 173 -2.13 7.16 46.38
C CYS A 173 -1.26 6.82 45.16
N LEU A 174 -0.45 7.76 44.65
CA LEU A 174 0.39 7.54 43.46
C LEU A 174 1.43 6.43 43.67
N PRO A 175 2.18 6.38 44.78
CA PRO A 175 3.08 5.27 45.10
C PRO A 175 2.42 3.90 45.00
N VAL A 176 1.17 3.77 45.43
CA VAL A 176 0.43 2.50 45.39
C VAL A 176 0.16 2.09 43.95
N VAL A 177 -0.30 3.01 43.10
CA VAL A 177 -0.57 2.72 41.68
C VAL A 177 0.73 2.42 40.92
N ILE A 178 1.81 3.16 41.20
CA ILE A 178 3.14 2.91 40.61
C ILE A 178 3.68 1.54 41.03
N ALA A 179 3.52 1.15 42.30
CA ALA A 179 3.92 -0.17 42.78
C ALA A 179 3.15 -1.30 42.07
N ILE A 180 1.85 -1.11 41.82
CA ILE A 180 1.04 -2.06 41.04
C ILE A 180 1.57 -2.18 39.60
N ALA A 181 1.90 -1.06 38.94
CA ALA A 181 2.46 -1.06 37.60
C ALA A 181 3.85 -1.75 37.54
N LEU A 182 4.71 -1.54 38.56
CA LEU A 182 5.99 -2.23 38.70
C LEU A 182 5.81 -3.75 38.88
N LEU A 183 4.84 -4.17 39.68
CA LEU A 183 4.50 -5.59 39.85
C LEU A 183 4.01 -6.21 38.53
N GLN A 184 3.21 -5.47 37.75
CA GLN A 184 2.73 -5.94 36.44
C GLN A 184 3.87 -6.06 35.43
N LEU A 185 4.78 -5.08 35.37
CA LEU A 185 5.94 -5.12 34.47
C LEU A 185 6.92 -6.23 34.84
N THR A 186 7.21 -6.43 36.13
CA THR A 186 8.09 -7.51 36.59
C THR A 186 7.45 -8.89 36.38
N TYR A 187 6.13 -9.01 36.50
CA TYR A 187 5.39 -10.21 36.15
C TYR A 187 5.41 -10.49 34.64
N LEU A 188 5.27 -9.45 33.81
CA LEU A 188 5.38 -9.55 32.35
C LEU A 188 6.76 -10.05 31.92
N ASP A 189 7.84 -9.45 32.43
CA ASP A 189 9.22 -9.83 32.09
C ASP A 189 9.56 -11.28 32.50
N ARG A 190 8.97 -11.75 33.62
CA ARG A 190 9.16 -13.12 34.10
C ARG A 190 8.37 -14.15 33.32
N THR A 191 7.19 -13.80 32.81
CA THR A 191 6.27 -14.76 32.19
C THR A 191 6.30 -14.75 30.66
N GLN A 192 6.73 -13.66 30.04
CA GLN A 192 6.71 -13.47 28.59
C GLN A 192 8.12 -13.13 28.08
N ARG A 193 8.50 -13.72 26.94
CA ARG A 193 9.76 -13.34 26.26
C ARG A 193 9.46 -12.28 25.20
N PRO A 194 10.24 -11.17 25.15
CA PRO A 194 10.11 -10.21 24.07
C PRO A 194 10.55 -10.82 22.73
N LEU A 195 9.92 -10.39 21.65
CA LEU A 195 10.32 -10.69 20.28
C LEU A 195 11.66 -9.98 20.00
N SER A 196 12.61 -10.66 19.35
CA SER A 196 13.95 -10.13 19.05
C SER A 196 13.90 -8.72 18.46
N LYS A 197 14.59 -7.77 19.10
CA LYS A 197 14.58 -6.35 18.73
C LYS A 197 15.63 -6.12 17.64
N GLN A 198 15.21 -6.00 16.38
CA GLN A 198 16.07 -5.36 15.38
C GLN A 198 16.14 -3.85 15.66
N PRO A 199 17.31 -3.21 15.50
CA PRO A 199 17.45 -1.78 15.60
C PRO A 199 16.64 -1.12 14.47
N SER A 200 15.51 -0.48 14.79
CA SER A 200 14.91 0.46 13.85
C SER A 200 15.86 1.64 13.70
N GLU A 201 16.23 2.01 12.49
CA GLU A 201 16.94 3.26 12.21
C GLU A 201 16.07 4.46 12.61
N THR A 202 16.12 4.86 13.88
CA THR A 202 15.52 6.12 14.31
C THR A 202 16.47 7.23 13.88
N VAL A 203 16.09 7.95 12.82
CA VAL A 203 16.86 9.09 12.32
C VAL A 203 16.97 10.15 13.42
N GLY A 204 18.18 10.62 13.68
CA GLY A 204 18.43 11.64 14.70
C GLY A 204 17.72 12.96 14.41
N VAL A 205 17.38 13.71 15.47
CA VAL A 205 16.73 15.04 15.35
C VAL A 205 17.59 16.00 14.52
N ILE A 206 18.92 15.95 14.67
CA ILE A 206 19.87 16.81 13.97
C ILE A 206 19.89 16.49 12.46
N GLU A 207 19.96 15.21 12.10
CA GLU A 207 19.93 14.75 10.70
C GLU A 207 18.57 15.05 10.04
N SER A 208 17.48 14.94 10.81
CA SER A 208 16.13 15.33 10.37
C SER A 208 16.02 16.83 10.13
N LEU A 209 16.70 17.67 10.93
CA LEU A 209 16.73 19.12 10.75
C LEU A 209 17.56 19.53 9.52
N GLN A 210 18.68 18.87 9.28
CA GLN A 210 19.55 19.14 8.11
C GLN A 210 18.87 18.77 6.79
N SER A 211 18.09 17.68 6.76
CA SER A 211 17.37 17.24 5.57
C SER A 211 16.03 17.97 5.34
N PHE A 212 15.54 18.73 6.32
CA PHE A 212 14.25 19.41 6.23
C PHE A 212 14.12 20.41 5.07
N PRO A 213 15.09 21.29 4.77
CA PRO A 213 14.95 22.26 3.68
C PRO A 213 14.80 21.59 2.30
N GLU A 214 15.52 20.48 2.10
CA GLU A 214 15.44 19.68 0.87
C GLU A 214 14.09 18.95 0.77
N LEU A 215 13.64 18.35 1.88
CA LEU A 215 12.32 17.71 1.99
C LEU A 215 11.16 18.69 1.79
N ALA A 216 11.29 19.90 2.33
CA ALA A 216 10.30 20.96 2.22
C ALA A 216 10.17 21.50 0.78
N LYS A 217 11.28 21.53 0.02
CA LYS A 217 11.27 21.88 -1.41
C LYS A 217 10.61 20.79 -2.24
N ARG A 218 10.91 19.52 -1.95
CA ARG A 218 10.39 18.36 -2.70
C ARG A 218 8.93 18.05 -2.36
N TYR A 219 8.54 18.18 -1.10
CA TYR A 219 7.19 17.90 -0.60
C TYR A 219 6.62 19.12 0.16
N PRO A 220 5.95 20.06 -0.53
CA PRO A 220 5.43 21.29 0.08
C PRO A 220 4.49 21.04 1.27
N LEU A 221 3.81 19.90 1.30
CA LEU A 221 2.94 19.47 2.41
C LEU A 221 3.68 19.49 3.76
N VAL A 222 4.99 19.21 3.76
CA VAL A 222 5.83 19.15 4.97
C VAL A 222 5.88 20.49 5.69
N ILE A 223 5.95 21.61 4.95
CA ILE A 223 5.96 22.96 5.54
C ILE A 223 4.62 23.26 6.22
N PHE A 224 3.51 22.95 5.56
CA PHE A 224 2.19 23.15 6.15
C PHE A 224 1.98 22.26 7.37
N LEU A 225 2.53 21.05 7.37
CA LEU A 225 2.44 20.12 8.50
C LEU A 225 3.21 20.66 9.69
N ALA A 226 4.45 21.12 9.47
CA ALA A 226 5.27 21.79 10.46
C ALA A 226 4.59 23.06 11.03
N ALA A 227 4.11 23.96 10.17
CA ALA A 227 3.43 25.19 10.58
C ALA A 227 2.12 24.91 11.32
N SER A 228 1.36 23.91 10.87
CA SER A 228 0.12 23.47 11.51
C SER A 228 0.40 22.91 12.91
N SER A 229 1.41 22.05 13.07
CA SER A 229 1.81 21.51 14.38
C SER A 229 2.29 22.60 15.32
N PHE A 230 3.08 23.56 14.83
CA PHE A 230 3.56 24.70 15.62
C PHE A 230 2.40 25.56 16.16
N LEU A 231 1.49 26.00 15.27
CA LEU A 231 0.32 26.79 15.66
C LEU A 231 -0.61 26.03 16.60
N LEU A 232 -0.81 24.74 16.34
CA LEU A 232 -1.65 23.86 17.15
C LEU A 232 -1.16 23.78 18.60
N VAL A 233 0.14 23.67 18.84
CA VAL A 233 0.71 23.66 20.19
C VAL A 233 0.44 24.97 20.91
N ILE A 234 0.62 26.11 20.24
CA ILE A 234 0.34 27.44 20.81
C ILE A 234 -1.14 27.58 21.16
N ILE A 235 -2.04 27.19 20.25
CA ILE A 235 -3.49 27.25 20.46
C ILE A 235 -3.91 26.33 21.60
N TYR A 236 -3.36 25.12 21.67
CA TYR A 236 -3.67 24.15 22.73
C TYR A 236 -3.27 24.67 24.11
N LEU A 237 -2.04 25.19 24.26
CA LEU A 237 -1.56 25.73 25.54
C LEU A 237 -2.26 27.03 25.93
N SER A 238 -2.60 27.87 24.95
CA SER A 238 -3.41 29.07 25.19
C SER A 238 -4.80 28.71 25.65
N SER A 239 -5.39 27.67 25.06
CA SER A 239 -6.66 27.13 25.54
C SER A 239 -6.54 26.61 26.97
N GLU A 240 -5.49 25.84 27.27
CA GLU A 240 -5.20 25.31 28.61
C GLU A 240 -5.10 26.43 29.66
N PHE A 241 -4.33 27.46 29.37
CA PHE A 241 -4.23 28.65 30.21
C PHE A 241 -5.60 29.31 30.46
N LEU A 242 -6.39 29.57 29.41
CA LEU A 242 -7.66 30.29 29.54
C LEU A 242 -8.68 29.54 30.41
N TRP A 243 -8.89 28.25 30.19
CA TRP A 243 -9.85 27.51 31.03
C TRP A 243 -9.31 27.27 32.44
N PHE A 244 -8.00 27.10 32.65
CA PHE A 244 -7.44 27.01 34.00
C PHE A 244 -7.57 28.32 34.78
N SER A 245 -7.41 29.46 34.12
CA SER A 245 -7.60 30.77 34.74
C SER A 245 -9.04 30.97 35.21
N ILE A 246 -10.03 30.52 34.43
CA ILE A 246 -11.45 30.58 34.83
C ILE A 246 -11.74 29.58 35.96
N TYR A 247 -11.25 28.33 35.87
CA TYR A 247 -11.48 27.34 36.92
C TYR A 247 -10.81 27.70 38.25
N GLY A 248 -9.63 28.33 38.21
CA GLY A 248 -8.91 28.77 39.40
C GLY A 248 -9.65 29.86 40.18
N GLN A 249 -10.49 30.65 39.50
CA GLN A 249 -11.30 31.71 40.13
C GLN A 249 -12.61 31.15 40.73
N GLU A 250 -13.19 30.12 40.11
CA GLU A 250 -14.51 29.58 40.48
C GLU A 250 -14.45 28.46 41.54
N PHE A 251 -13.35 27.73 41.65
CA PHE A 251 -13.25 26.55 42.51
C PHE A 251 -12.17 26.66 43.58
N THR A 252 -12.50 26.23 44.80
CA THR A 252 -11.48 25.96 45.84
C THR A 252 -10.58 24.78 45.44
N GLN A 253 -9.35 24.70 45.95
CA GLN A 253 -8.37 23.66 45.59
C GLN A 253 -8.95 22.23 45.60
N ARG A 254 -9.69 21.85 46.66
CA ARG A 254 -10.28 20.50 46.76
C ARG A 254 -11.39 20.29 45.73
N ALA A 255 -12.26 21.29 45.55
CA ALA A 255 -13.32 21.25 44.56
C ALA A 255 -12.76 21.20 43.13
N LEU A 256 -11.68 21.95 42.86
CA LEU A 256 -10.97 21.96 41.58
C LEU A 256 -10.40 20.57 41.26
N THR A 257 -9.78 19.89 42.22
CA THR A 257 -9.31 18.51 42.01
C THR A 257 -10.43 17.56 41.63
N GLY A 258 -11.55 17.62 42.37
CA GLY A 258 -12.72 16.79 42.09
C GLY A 258 -13.34 17.09 40.73
N PHE A 259 -13.42 18.38 40.38
CA PHE A 259 -13.93 18.86 39.10
C PHE A 259 -13.04 18.46 37.94
N LEU A 260 -11.71 18.59 38.05
CA LEU A 260 -10.76 18.12 37.01
C LEU A 260 -10.83 16.60 36.81
N GLY A 261 -11.03 15.83 37.89
CA GLY A 261 -11.29 14.39 37.82
C GLY A 261 -12.57 14.06 37.06
N LEU A 262 -13.66 14.77 37.35
CA LEU A 262 -14.94 14.64 36.63
C LEU A 262 -14.81 15.04 35.16
N MET A 263 -14.17 16.17 34.88
CA MET A 263 -13.93 16.65 33.51
C MET A 263 -13.12 15.64 32.70
N ARG A 264 -12.15 14.96 33.32
CA ARG A 264 -11.41 13.89 32.63
C ARG A 264 -12.32 12.73 32.21
N VAL A 265 -13.31 12.38 33.04
CA VAL A 265 -14.31 11.36 32.69
C VAL A 265 -15.17 11.83 31.51
N VAL A 266 -15.71 13.05 31.58
CA VAL A 266 -16.54 13.63 30.52
C VAL A 266 -15.78 13.72 29.19
N VAL A 267 -14.55 14.26 29.22
CA VAL A 267 -13.66 14.35 28.05
C VAL A 267 -13.43 12.98 27.43
N SER A 268 -13.18 11.95 28.24
CA SER A 268 -12.92 10.58 27.74
C SER A 268 -14.16 9.97 27.08
N ILE A 269 -15.35 10.18 27.66
CA ILE A 269 -16.62 9.72 27.08
C ILE A 269 -16.90 10.45 25.75
N VAL A 270 -16.80 11.78 25.74
CA VAL A 270 -17.04 12.59 24.54
C VAL A 270 -16.05 12.22 23.44
N GLN A 271 -14.76 12.05 23.78
CA GLN A 271 -13.73 11.60 22.84
C GLN A 271 -14.13 10.27 22.18
N MET A 272 -14.57 9.27 22.96
CA MET A 272 -14.99 7.99 22.41
C MET A 272 -16.23 8.12 21.52
N VAL A 273 -17.26 8.84 21.97
CA VAL A 273 -18.50 9.03 21.22
C VAL A 273 -18.23 9.72 19.88
N VAL A 274 -17.43 10.79 19.88
CA VAL A 274 -17.08 11.52 18.66
C VAL A 274 -16.21 10.67 17.73
N LEU A 275 -15.18 9.99 18.26
CA LEU A 275 -14.26 9.20 17.45
C LEU A 275 -14.97 8.05 16.71
N TYR A 276 -15.84 7.32 17.39
CA TYR A 276 -16.54 6.18 16.81
C TYR A 276 -17.81 6.58 16.06
N GLY A 277 -18.57 7.54 16.59
CA GLY A 277 -19.87 7.96 16.05
C GLY A 277 -19.80 9.01 14.95
N LEU A 278 -18.84 9.93 15.00
CA LEU A 278 -18.77 11.06 14.07
C LEU A 278 -17.54 11.00 13.15
N THR A 279 -16.33 10.84 13.69
CA THR A 279 -15.09 10.93 12.91
C THR A 279 -15.03 9.89 11.79
N ARG A 280 -15.42 8.64 12.06
CA ARG A 280 -15.40 7.55 11.07
C ARG A 280 -16.36 7.80 9.89
N PRO A 281 -17.66 8.10 10.09
CA PRO A 281 -18.54 8.51 8.98
C PRO A 281 -18.05 9.75 8.24
N LEU A 282 -17.57 10.75 8.97
CA LEU A 282 -17.16 12.03 8.40
C LEU A 282 -15.93 11.88 7.48
N LEU A 283 -14.96 11.05 7.87
CA LEU A 283 -13.81 10.69 7.02
C LEU A 283 -14.23 9.97 5.73
N ARG A 284 -15.26 9.10 5.78
CA ARG A 284 -15.77 8.41 4.59
C ARG A 284 -16.49 9.36 3.62
N TRP A 285 -17.21 10.35 4.15
CA TRP A 285 -18.01 11.26 3.35
C TRP A 285 -17.23 12.46 2.81
N LEU A 286 -16.43 13.12 3.65
CA LEU A 286 -15.67 14.32 3.27
C LEU A 286 -14.29 14.00 2.68
N GLY A 287 -13.77 12.80 2.93
CA GLY A 287 -12.39 12.43 2.60
C GLY A 287 -11.36 13.13 3.49
N VAL A 288 -10.09 12.71 3.39
CA VAL A 288 -8.99 13.20 4.24
C VAL A 288 -8.73 14.69 4.03
N ALA A 289 -8.74 15.14 2.76
CA ALA A 289 -8.40 16.50 2.38
C ALA A 289 -9.30 17.56 3.04
N ARG A 290 -10.62 17.36 3.05
CA ARG A 290 -11.59 18.30 3.65
C ARG A 290 -11.66 18.18 5.17
N MET A 291 -11.35 17.00 5.71
CA MET A 291 -11.36 16.76 7.15
C MET A 291 -10.32 17.61 7.91
N ASN A 292 -9.27 18.09 7.23
CA ASN A 292 -8.26 19.00 7.80
C ASN A 292 -8.85 20.31 8.38
N VAL A 293 -9.99 20.76 7.85
CA VAL A 293 -10.62 22.04 8.20
C VAL A 293 -11.56 21.93 9.41
N VAL A 294 -12.05 20.72 9.70
CA VAL A 294 -13.10 20.50 10.72
C VAL A 294 -12.66 20.92 12.12
N PHE A 295 -11.49 20.48 12.57
CA PHE A 295 -10.99 20.82 13.91
C PHE A 295 -10.66 22.31 14.09
N PRO A 296 -10.00 23.00 13.14
CA PRO A 296 -9.86 24.45 13.19
C PRO A 296 -11.20 25.19 13.34
N LEU A 297 -12.26 24.75 12.63
CA LEU A 297 -13.58 25.37 12.72
C LEU A 297 -14.23 25.17 14.10
N THR A 298 -14.17 23.97 14.67
CA THR A 298 -14.72 23.72 16.01
C THR A 298 -13.94 24.49 17.08
N THR A 299 -12.63 24.62 16.89
CA THR A 299 -11.77 25.41 17.77
C THR A 299 -12.09 26.89 17.68
N LEU A 300 -12.29 27.43 16.47
CA LEU A 300 -12.69 28.81 16.27
C LEU A 300 -14.04 29.09 16.95
N ALA A 301 -15.01 28.19 16.79
CA ALA A 301 -16.30 28.29 17.46
C ALA A 301 -16.18 28.27 18.99
N ALA A 302 -15.28 27.45 19.55
CA ALA A 302 -15.04 27.40 20.99
C ALA A 302 -14.41 28.69 21.53
N PHE A 303 -13.43 29.27 20.84
CA PHE A 303 -12.82 30.55 21.21
C PHE A 303 -13.79 31.72 21.04
N MET A 304 -14.58 31.76 19.97
CA MET A 304 -15.65 32.76 19.81
C MET A 304 -16.69 32.65 20.91
N GLY A 305 -17.10 31.43 21.28
CA GLY A 305 -18.01 31.19 22.39
C GLY A 305 -17.47 31.71 23.73
N LEU A 306 -16.18 31.50 23.99
CA LEU A 306 -15.50 32.04 25.17
C LEU A 306 -15.37 33.57 25.13
N GLY A 307 -15.07 34.14 23.96
CA GLY A 307 -14.97 35.59 23.79
C GLY A 307 -16.29 36.32 24.00
N VAL A 308 -17.42 35.69 23.64
CA VAL A 308 -18.77 36.24 23.88
C VAL A 308 -19.23 36.01 25.32
N ASN A 309 -18.90 34.85 25.89
CA ASN A 309 -19.29 34.48 27.24
C ASN A 309 -18.08 33.94 28.02
N GLY A 310 -17.41 34.80 28.77
CA GLY A 310 -16.21 34.44 29.57
C GLY A 310 -16.49 33.61 30.84
N GLN A 311 -17.64 32.93 30.92
CA GLN A 311 -18.07 32.18 32.10
C GLN A 311 -17.70 30.68 32.02
N LEU A 312 -17.90 30.00 33.14
CA LEU A 312 -17.62 28.57 33.33
C LEU A 312 -18.14 27.65 32.20
N PRO A 313 -19.37 27.79 31.66
CA PRO A 313 -19.85 26.90 30.59
C PRO A 313 -19.03 27.00 29.29
N ALA A 314 -18.55 28.19 28.93
CA ALA A 314 -17.72 28.37 27.75
C ALA A 314 -16.31 27.83 27.95
N ALA A 315 -15.76 27.94 29.18
CA ALA A 315 -14.49 27.30 29.55
C ALA A 315 -14.58 25.77 29.46
N ILE A 316 -15.70 25.17 29.91
CA ILE A 316 -15.99 23.74 29.74
C ILE A 316 -16.05 23.37 28.26
N GLY A 317 -16.77 24.16 27.45
CA GLY A 317 -16.84 23.96 25.99
C GLY A 317 -15.46 24.03 25.33
N LEU A 318 -14.62 24.98 25.73
CA LEU A 318 -13.25 25.11 25.26
C LEU A 318 -12.39 23.90 25.64
N GLN A 319 -12.48 23.42 26.89
CA GLN A 319 -11.78 22.21 27.33
C GLN A 319 -12.23 20.97 26.54
N LEU A 320 -13.54 20.81 26.31
CA LEU A 320 -14.06 19.70 25.50
C LEU A 320 -13.51 19.74 24.06
N ASN A 321 -13.41 20.92 23.46
CA ASN A 321 -12.79 21.06 22.15
C ASN A 321 -11.30 20.70 22.18
N SER A 322 -10.53 21.30 23.08
CA SER A 322 -9.07 21.19 23.10
C SER A 322 -8.56 19.82 23.56
N ASP A 323 -9.30 19.09 24.39
CA ASP A 323 -8.93 17.72 24.78
C ASP A 323 -9.68 16.66 23.97
N ALA A 324 -11.02 16.69 23.94
CA ALA A 324 -11.82 15.58 23.41
C ALA A 324 -11.87 15.61 21.87
N LEU A 325 -12.26 16.73 21.27
CA LEU A 325 -12.30 16.85 19.80
C LEU A 325 -10.90 16.80 19.18
N TYR A 326 -9.88 17.33 19.87
CA TYR A 326 -8.49 17.17 19.45
C TYR A 326 -8.11 15.70 19.26
N LYS A 327 -8.33 14.86 20.28
CA LYS A 327 -7.99 13.43 20.20
C LYS A 327 -8.91 12.65 19.26
N ALA A 328 -10.18 13.05 19.15
CA ALA A 328 -11.17 12.33 18.36
C ALA A 328 -11.14 12.66 16.85
N ILE A 329 -10.76 13.88 16.49
CA ILE A 329 -10.83 14.40 15.10
C ILE A 329 -9.43 14.78 14.62
N ASN A 330 -8.75 15.67 15.34
CA ASN A 330 -7.49 16.25 14.86
C ASN A 330 -6.38 15.20 14.74
N LEU A 331 -6.20 14.36 15.76
CA LEU A 331 -5.11 13.38 15.81
C LEU A 331 -5.21 12.34 14.67
N PRO A 332 -6.37 11.68 14.41
CA PRO A 332 -6.50 10.76 13.26
C PRO A 332 -6.25 11.44 11.91
N VAL A 333 -6.77 12.65 11.72
CA VAL A 333 -6.63 13.41 10.46
C VAL A 333 -5.18 13.81 10.22
N HIS A 334 -4.51 14.28 11.27
CA HIS A 334 -3.11 14.64 11.22
C HIS A 334 -2.23 13.43 10.85
N GLN A 335 -2.50 12.25 11.44
CA GLN A 335 -1.82 11.00 11.10
C GLN A 335 -2.03 10.60 9.63
N LEU A 336 -3.24 10.77 9.08
CA LEU A 336 -3.55 10.44 7.70
C LEU A 336 -2.79 11.32 6.69
N ASN A 337 -2.52 12.59 7.02
CA ASN A 337 -1.76 13.48 6.14
C ASN A 337 -0.33 12.97 5.88
N TYR A 338 0.29 12.26 6.82
CA TYR A 338 1.61 11.67 6.62
C TYR A 338 1.62 10.56 5.57
N ASN A 339 0.46 9.97 5.21
CA ASN A 339 0.39 8.92 4.20
C ASN A 339 0.64 9.44 2.78
N ALA A 340 0.58 10.74 2.54
CA ALA A 340 0.92 11.37 1.26
C ALA A 340 2.43 11.67 1.11
N ILE A 341 3.25 11.12 2.01
CA ILE A 341 4.69 11.30 2.03
C ILE A 341 5.34 9.91 1.93
N PRO A 342 6.42 9.73 1.13
CA PRO A 342 7.10 8.44 1.04
C PRO A 342 7.56 7.92 2.41
N LYS A 343 7.45 6.60 2.60
CA LYS A 343 7.75 5.94 3.89
C LYS A 343 9.20 6.16 4.35
N GLU A 344 10.13 6.29 3.41
CA GLU A 344 11.55 6.55 3.65
C GLU A 344 11.81 7.84 4.46
N PHE A 345 10.98 8.87 4.26
CA PHE A 345 11.12 10.17 4.92
C PHE A 345 10.18 10.34 6.12
N MET A 346 9.23 9.42 6.31
CA MET A 346 8.19 9.52 7.33
C MET A 346 8.77 9.62 8.75
N GLY A 347 9.83 8.84 9.03
CA GLY A 347 10.53 8.89 10.32
C GLY A 347 11.14 10.27 10.61
N ARG A 348 11.82 10.87 9.63
CA ARG A 348 12.48 12.17 9.75
C ARG A 348 11.49 13.30 10.02
N ILE A 349 10.39 13.32 9.26
CA ILE A 349 9.37 14.36 9.37
C ILE A 349 8.61 14.23 10.68
N ARG A 350 8.33 13.00 11.14
CA ARG A 350 7.70 12.77 12.44
C ARG A 350 8.59 13.23 13.59
N THR A 351 9.88 12.88 13.58
CA THR A 351 10.84 13.33 14.61
C THR A 351 10.94 14.86 14.68
N LEU A 352 10.89 15.53 13.53
CA LEU A 352 10.90 16.99 13.49
C LEU A 352 9.59 17.61 13.96
N SER A 353 8.45 17.19 13.40
CA SER A 353 7.12 17.73 13.73
C SER A 353 6.73 17.46 15.18
N ASP A 354 6.84 16.21 15.60
CA ASP A 354 6.29 15.76 16.89
C ASP A 354 7.31 15.91 18.03
N GLY A 355 8.60 16.13 17.71
CA GLY A 355 9.67 16.37 18.67
C GLY A 355 10.12 17.83 18.71
N PHE A 356 10.88 18.26 17.69
CA PHE A 356 11.52 19.58 17.69
C PHE A 356 10.51 20.73 17.65
N ILE A 357 9.57 20.70 16.69
CA ILE A 357 8.56 21.76 16.54
C ILE A 357 7.65 21.81 17.76
N TYR A 358 7.33 20.66 18.34
CA TYR A 358 6.59 20.58 19.59
C TYR A 358 7.29 21.34 20.74
N ALA A 359 8.59 21.08 20.97
CA ALA A 359 9.37 21.74 22.02
C ALA A 359 9.50 23.27 21.82
N VAL A 360 9.76 23.69 20.57
CA VAL A 360 9.82 25.11 20.21
C VAL A 360 8.46 25.77 20.38
N GLY A 361 7.40 25.12 19.91
CA GLY A 361 6.02 25.57 20.06
C GLY A 361 5.63 25.77 21.53
N LEU A 362 6.01 24.84 22.41
CA LEU A 362 5.72 24.91 23.84
C LEU A 362 6.41 26.11 24.50
N THR A 363 7.68 26.34 24.16
CA THR A 363 8.48 27.48 24.66
C THR A 363 7.92 28.82 24.14
N CYS A 364 7.61 28.90 22.85
CA CYS A 364 7.02 30.08 22.23
C CYS A 364 5.62 30.38 22.77
N ALA A 365 4.79 29.37 23.00
CA ALA A 365 3.47 29.52 23.59
C ALA A 365 3.55 30.07 25.02
N GLY A 366 4.46 29.52 25.84
CA GLY A 366 4.71 30.02 27.18
C GLY A 366 5.21 31.47 27.17
N ALA A 367 6.14 31.82 26.27
CA ALA A 367 6.61 33.20 26.13
C ALA A 367 5.51 34.17 25.65
N PHE A 368 4.70 33.73 24.68
CA PHE A 368 3.55 34.46 24.17
C PHE A 368 2.53 34.76 25.27
N LEU A 369 2.16 33.74 26.06
CA LEU A 369 1.22 33.90 27.17
C LEU A 369 1.82 34.71 28.32
N TRP A 370 3.11 34.54 28.62
CA TRP A 370 3.78 35.29 29.69
C TRP A 370 3.80 36.79 29.39
N LEU A 371 4.11 37.17 28.15
CA LEU A 371 4.05 38.56 27.70
C LEU A 371 2.61 39.08 27.66
N GLY A 372 1.69 38.24 27.16
CA GLY A 372 0.26 38.56 27.06
C GLY A 372 -0.35 38.84 28.43
N GLU A 373 -0.05 38.04 29.44
CA GLU A 373 -0.61 38.20 30.79
C GLU A 373 -0.18 39.50 31.48
N HIS A 374 1.06 39.96 31.25
CA HIS A 374 1.53 41.23 31.83
C HIS A 374 0.94 42.47 31.16
N THR A 375 0.39 42.32 29.95
CA THR A 375 0.01 43.46 29.09
C THR A 375 -1.47 43.47 28.67
N LEU A 376 -2.14 42.33 28.71
CA LEU A 376 -3.47 42.10 28.15
C LEU A 376 -4.40 41.42 29.16
N SER A 377 -5.70 41.71 29.05
CA SER A 377 -6.75 40.99 29.78
C SER A 377 -7.03 39.60 29.19
N LEU A 378 -7.66 38.70 29.96
CA LEU A 378 -8.05 37.36 29.46
C LEU A 378 -8.92 37.42 28.19
N GLU A 379 -9.80 38.41 28.08
CA GLU A 379 -10.63 38.62 26.90
C GLU A 379 -9.80 39.00 25.68
N GLN A 380 -8.83 39.92 25.84
CA GLN A 380 -7.91 40.31 24.78
C GLN A 380 -7.03 39.14 24.33
N ILE A 381 -6.55 38.31 25.27
CA ILE A 381 -5.82 37.08 24.96
C ILE A 381 -6.72 36.12 24.16
N THR A 382 -7.99 35.98 24.53
CA THR A 382 -8.96 35.12 23.83
C THR A 382 -9.14 35.56 22.37
N TRP A 383 -9.29 36.87 22.10
CA TRP A 383 -9.41 37.39 20.74
C TRP A 383 -8.11 37.30 19.93
N LEU A 384 -6.96 37.45 20.58
CA LEU A 384 -5.66 37.25 19.94
C LEU A 384 -5.49 35.79 19.51
N VAL A 385 -5.81 34.85 20.41
CA VAL A 385 -5.77 33.41 20.09
C VAL A 385 -6.82 33.05 19.05
N CYS A 386 -8.00 33.68 19.05
CA CYS A 386 -8.99 33.53 17.96
C CYS A 386 -8.39 33.91 16.59
N SER A 387 -7.59 34.98 16.54
CA SER A 387 -6.85 35.38 15.33
C SER A 387 -5.79 34.34 14.92
N LEU A 388 -5.08 33.74 15.90
CA LEU A 388 -4.16 32.63 15.65
C LEU A 388 -4.88 31.37 15.15
N VAL A 389 -6.09 31.08 15.65
CA VAL A 389 -6.93 29.97 15.17
C VAL A 389 -7.40 30.23 13.73
N MET A 390 -7.68 31.48 13.38
CA MET A 390 -7.99 31.85 12.01
C MET A 390 -6.77 31.65 11.08
N LEU A 391 -5.57 32.03 11.53
CA LEU A 391 -4.33 31.72 10.81
C LEU A 391 -4.13 30.20 10.68
N PHE A 392 -4.38 29.43 11.74
CA PHE A 392 -4.31 27.97 11.73
C PHE A 392 -5.28 27.34 10.72
N LEU A 393 -6.51 27.87 10.63
CA LEU A 393 -7.48 27.49 9.59
C LEU A 393 -6.92 27.77 8.19
N LEU A 394 -6.36 28.97 7.96
CA LEU A 394 -5.77 29.34 6.67
C LEU A 394 -4.59 28.43 6.26
N VAL A 395 -3.74 28.04 7.21
CA VAL A 395 -2.64 27.09 6.98
C VAL A 395 -3.17 25.69 6.63
N ARG A 396 -4.32 25.29 7.18
CA ARG A 396 -4.90 23.96 6.94
C ARG A 396 -5.72 23.82 5.66
N LEU A 397 -6.24 24.91 5.10
CA LEU A 397 -6.99 24.89 3.83
C LEU A 397 -6.17 24.29 2.65
N PRO A 398 -4.94 24.72 2.37
CA PRO A 398 -4.16 24.19 1.24
C PRO A 398 -3.64 22.77 1.46
N MET A 399 -3.56 22.27 2.70
CA MET A 399 -3.06 20.91 3.00
C MET A 399 -3.83 19.83 2.23
N GLY A 400 -5.14 20.01 2.05
CA GLY A 400 -5.95 19.05 1.29
C GLY A 400 -5.52 18.92 -0.18
N ARG A 401 -5.07 20.01 -0.81
CA ARG A 401 -4.57 20.03 -2.18
C ARG A 401 -3.20 19.36 -2.27
N PHE A 402 -2.27 19.71 -1.37
CA PHE A 402 -0.94 19.12 -1.35
C PHE A 402 -0.94 17.64 -0.94
N TYR A 403 -1.92 17.21 -0.12
CA TYR A 403 -2.15 15.80 0.16
C TYR A 403 -2.52 15.02 -1.11
N ALA A 404 -3.43 15.55 -1.94
CA ALA A 404 -3.80 14.93 -3.20
C ALA A 404 -2.62 14.90 -4.19
N ALA A 405 -1.89 16.01 -4.33
CA ALA A 405 -0.71 16.11 -5.18
C ALA A 405 0.42 15.16 -4.76
N GLY A 406 0.68 15.04 -3.45
CA GLY A 406 1.70 14.10 -2.94
C GLY A 406 1.31 12.63 -3.18
N LEU A 407 0.02 12.30 -3.08
CA LEU A 407 -0.47 10.97 -3.43
C LEU A 407 -0.33 10.69 -4.93
N GLU A 408 -0.57 11.70 -5.77
CA GLU A 408 -0.37 11.62 -7.22
C GLU A 408 1.11 11.43 -7.59
N ASP A 409 2.03 12.14 -6.94
CA ASP A 409 3.47 12.01 -7.17
C ASP A 409 3.99 10.61 -6.77
N LEU A 410 3.46 10.07 -5.66
CA LEU A 410 3.69 8.68 -5.24
C LEU A 410 3.17 7.65 -6.26
N ILE A 411 2.11 7.98 -7.00
CA ILE A 411 1.57 7.16 -8.09
C ILE A 411 2.45 7.28 -9.34
N ARG A 412 2.88 8.49 -9.70
CA ARG A 412 3.70 8.76 -10.89
C ARG A 412 5.09 8.12 -10.82
N THR A 413 5.67 8.02 -9.62
CA THR A 413 7.01 7.47 -9.39
C THR A 413 7.00 5.92 -9.27
N ASP A 414 5.96 5.24 -9.77
CA ASP A 414 5.78 3.78 -9.80
C ASP A 414 5.84 3.09 -8.42
N ALA A 415 5.67 3.85 -7.33
CA ALA A 415 5.54 3.29 -5.99
C ALA A 415 4.13 2.70 -5.72
N ILE A 416 3.18 2.91 -6.63
CA ILE A 416 1.78 2.44 -6.55
C ILE A 416 1.30 1.97 -7.95
N ASP A 417 0.77 0.75 -8.03
CA ASP A 417 0.24 0.12 -9.25
C ASP A 417 -0.89 0.95 -9.91
N LEU A 418 -0.63 1.46 -11.13
CA LEU A 418 -1.58 2.23 -11.95
C LEU A 418 -2.84 1.44 -12.34
N ASP A 419 -2.78 0.11 -12.35
CA ASP A 419 -3.93 -0.78 -12.54
C ASP A 419 -5.02 -0.60 -11.46
N GLN A 420 -4.66 -0.08 -10.29
CA GLN A 420 -5.63 0.22 -9.22
C GLN A 420 -6.32 1.58 -9.39
N LEU A 421 -5.72 2.52 -10.13
CA LEU A 421 -6.27 3.87 -10.33
C LEU A 421 -7.16 4.01 -11.56
N ALA A 422 -7.02 3.15 -12.57
CA ALA A 422 -7.98 3.10 -13.68
C ALA A 422 -9.42 2.77 -13.22
N SER A 423 -9.57 2.15 -12.04
CA SER A 423 -10.87 1.92 -11.39
C SER A 423 -11.48 3.14 -10.69
N ARG A 424 -10.74 4.27 -10.62
CA ARG A 424 -11.16 5.52 -9.98
C ARG A 424 -10.93 6.68 -10.95
N GLN A 425 -11.87 6.87 -11.86
CA GLN A 425 -11.98 8.04 -12.73
C GLN A 425 -12.02 9.33 -11.88
N ALA A 426 -10.92 10.10 -11.85
CA ALA A 426 -10.93 11.52 -11.53
C ALA A 426 -9.64 12.27 -11.94
N VAL A 427 -9.78 13.10 -12.99
CA VAL A 427 -9.31 14.51 -13.10
C VAL A 427 -7.79 14.81 -13.18
N LEU A 428 -7.27 15.02 -14.40
CA LEU A 428 -6.03 15.77 -14.73
C LEU A 428 -6.18 16.50 -16.08
N PRO A 429 -5.54 17.69 -16.31
CA PRO A 429 -5.57 18.40 -17.60
C PRO A 429 -4.52 17.82 -18.57
N LEU A 430 -4.98 16.96 -19.49
CA LEU A 430 -4.14 16.05 -20.26
C LEU A 430 -3.26 16.72 -21.35
N LYS A 431 -3.73 17.81 -21.98
CA LYS A 431 -3.09 18.44 -23.17
C LYS A 431 -1.73 19.09 -22.89
N ALA A 432 -1.64 19.94 -21.87
CA ALA A 432 -0.40 20.63 -21.52
C ALA A 432 0.71 19.65 -21.08
N THR A 433 0.33 18.52 -20.49
CA THR A 433 1.27 17.46 -20.10
C THR A 433 1.84 16.74 -21.33
N ILE A 434 1.05 16.54 -22.38
CA ILE A 434 1.51 15.90 -23.61
C ILE A 434 2.59 16.74 -24.32
N GLN A 435 2.36 18.05 -24.49
CA GLN A 435 3.34 18.94 -25.14
C GLN A 435 4.68 19.00 -24.36
N THR A 436 4.62 19.05 -23.03
CA THR A 436 5.84 19.02 -22.21
C THR A 436 6.61 17.70 -22.33
N LEU A 437 5.92 16.59 -22.59
CA LEU A 437 6.55 15.28 -22.77
C LEU A 437 7.19 15.17 -24.17
N LEU A 438 6.56 15.72 -25.21
CA LEU A 438 7.09 15.73 -26.57
C LEU A 438 8.34 16.61 -26.71
N GLN A 439 8.43 17.70 -25.96
CA GLN A 439 9.56 18.64 -25.95
C GLN A 439 10.70 18.23 -24.99
N SER A 440 10.57 17.10 -24.28
CA SER A 440 11.61 16.59 -23.39
C SER A 440 12.83 16.08 -24.17
N ASP A 441 14.02 16.20 -23.60
CA ASP A 441 15.26 15.61 -24.13
C ASP A 441 15.31 14.08 -23.92
N GLU A 442 14.44 13.53 -23.04
CA GLU A 442 14.41 12.10 -22.73
C GLU A 442 13.50 11.32 -23.69
N ARG A 443 14.05 10.29 -24.33
CA ARG A 443 13.33 9.42 -25.29
C ARG A 443 12.08 8.76 -24.70
N TYR A 444 12.12 8.41 -23.41
CA TYR A 444 11.01 7.76 -22.73
C TYR A 444 9.80 8.69 -22.59
N ASP A 445 10.06 9.96 -22.30
CA ASP A 445 9.03 11.00 -22.19
C ASP A 445 8.42 11.28 -23.56
N GLN A 446 9.24 11.38 -24.61
CA GLN A 446 8.78 11.58 -25.99
C GLN A 446 7.82 10.46 -26.44
N ILE A 447 8.16 9.19 -26.18
CA ILE A 447 7.30 8.04 -26.52
C ILE A 447 5.99 8.08 -25.72
N LYS A 448 6.04 8.38 -24.42
CA LYS A 448 4.83 8.53 -23.60
C LYS A 448 3.95 9.69 -24.04
N GLY A 449 4.56 10.81 -24.44
CA GLY A 449 3.86 11.95 -25.02
C GLY A 449 3.07 11.53 -26.26
N LEU A 450 3.71 10.80 -27.17
CA LEU A 450 3.05 10.27 -28.38
C LEU A 450 1.94 9.27 -28.05
N GLU A 451 2.15 8.32 -27.13
CA GLU A 451 1.10 7.36 -26.71
C GLU A 451 -0.12 8.05 -26.07
N LEU A 452 0.11 9.10 -25.28
CA LEU A 452 -0.96 9.91 -24.70
C LEU A 452 -1.68 10.74 -25.77
N ALA A 453 -0.93 11.30 -26.74
CA ALA A 453 -1.51 12.02 -27.87
C ALA A 453 -2.42 11.12 -28.72
N THR A 454 -2.01 9.87 -28.98
CA THR A 454 -2.84 8.89 -29.72
C THR A 454 -4.17 8.63 -29.02
N ARG A 455 -4.18 8.60 -27.67
CA ARG A 455 -5.41 8.40 -26.88
C ARG A 455 -6.32 9.63 -26.81
N VAL A 456 -5.83 10.82 -27.18
CA VAL A 456 -6.61 12.07 -27.20
C VAL A 456 -7.38 12.22 -28.52
N GLY A 457 -6.86 11.69 -29.63
CA GLY A 457 -7.59 11.58 -30.91
C GLY A 457 -7.51 12.80 -31.84
N GLU A 458 -6.69 13.81 -31.56
CA GLU A 458 -6.50 15.01 -32.41
C GLU A 458 -5.04 15.12 -32.90
N PRO A 459 -4.62 14.38 -33.94
CA PRO A 459 -3.22 14.30 -34.36
C PRO A 459 -2.68 15.59 -34.98
N GLY A 460 -3.55 16.39 -35.62
CA GLY A 460 -3.16 17.67 -36.25
C GLY A 460 -2.64 18.71 -35.27
N GLU A 461 -3.06 18.68 -34.00
CA GLU A 461 -2.61 19.65 -32.99
C GLU A 461 -1.16 19.46 -32.53
N PHE A 462 -0.58 18.28 -32.79
CA PHE A 462 0.78 17.91 -32.36
C PHE A 462 1.76 17.81 -33.54
N LEU A 463 1.34 18.16 -34.76
CA LEU A 463 2.13 18.00 -35.99
C LEU A 463 3.47 18.74 -35.92
N ASP A 464 3.48 19.99 -35.44
CA ASP A 464 4.70 20.81 -35.35
C ASP A 464 5.72 20.20 -34.37
N ASP A 465 5.25 19.76 -33.20
CA ASP A 465 6.09 19.08 -32.20
C ASP A 465 6.65 17.76 -32.77
N VAL A 466 5.87 17.02 -33.58
CA VAL A 466 6.32 15.79 -34.25
C VAL A 466 7.37 16.07 -35.34
N LEU A 467 7.16 17.08 -36.19
CA LEU A 467 8.09 17.42 -37.28
C LEU A 467 9.45 17.86 -36.76
N THR A 468 9.49 18.57 -35.62
CA THR A 468 10.76 18.95 -34.97
C THR A 468 11.53 17.75 -34.41
N LEU A 469 10.83 16.68 -34.06
CA LEU A 469 11.38 15.49 -33.42
C LEU A 469 11.91 14.45 -34.44
N LEU A 470 11.33 14.38 -35.64
CA LEU A 470 11.62 13.36 -36.66
C LEU A 470 13.08 13.27 -37.18
N PRO A 471 13.82 14.38 -37.41
CA PRO A 471 15.18 14.33 -37.96
C PRO A 471 16.16 13.50 -37.12
N GLY A 472 15.96 13.45 -35.79
CA GLY A 472 16.77 12.67 -34.84
C GLY A 472 16.10 11.40 -34.33
N ALA A 473 14.91 11.05 -34.84
CA ALA A 473 14.09 9.98 -34.30
C ALA A 473 14.68 8.59 -34.57
N ASP A 474 14.72 7.76 -33.53
CA ASP A 474 15.05 6.34 -33.67
C ASP A 474 13.84 5.52 -34.15
N ARG A 475 14.02 4.21 -34.30
CA ARG A 475 12.96 3.32 -34.79
C ARG A 475 11.71 3.29 -33.89
N GLN A 476 11.87 3.42 -32.57
CA GLN A 476 10.75 3.35 -31.63
C GLN A 476 9.91 4.62 -31.70
N VAL A 477 10.56 5.78 -31.76
CA VAL A 477 9.85 7.05 -31.85
C VAL A 477 9.12 7.18 -33.20
N ARG A 478 9.76 6.80 -34.32
CA ARG A 478 9.07 6.75 -35.63
C ARG A 478 7.84 5.84 -35.59
N SER A 479 7.94 4.68 -34.94
CA SER A 479 6.79 3.79 -34.79
C SER A 479 5.62 4.43 -34.02
N ALA A 480 5.91 5.22 -32.99
CA ALA A 480 4.91 5.93 -32.20
C ALA A 480 4.30 7.13 -32.97
N VAL A 481 5.09 7.78 -33.82
CA VAL A 481 4.60 8.82 -34.74
C VAL A 481 3.63 8.21 -35.76
N VAL A 482 4.01 7.11 -36.42
CA VAL A 482 3.09 6.46 -37.39
C VAL A 482 1.81 5.98 -36.69
N SER A 483 1.86 5.52 -35.43
CA SER A 483 0.62 5.14 -34.72
C SER A 483 -0.31 6.34 -34.48
N LEU A 484 0.23 7.50 -34.07
CA LEU A 484 -0.53 8.73 -33.88
C LEU A 484 -1.28 9.15 -35.15
N PHE A 485 -0.61 9.07 -36.30
CA PHE A 485 -1.20 9.42 -37.59
C PHE A 485 -1.90 8.25 -38.29
N SER A 486 -2.11 7.11 -37.61
CA SER A 486 -2.85 5.96 -38.14
C SER A 486 -4.24 5.76 -37.52
N GLU A 487 -4.45 6.11 -36.23
CA GLU A 487 -5.71 5.87 -35.51
C GLU A 487 -6.71 7.03 -35.58
N GLY A 488 -6.41 8.08 -36.37
CA GLY A 488 -7.07 9.39 -36.28
C GLY A 488 -8.06 9.79 -37.39
N VAL A 489 -8.58 8.87 -38.21
CA VAL A 489 -9.65 9.20 -39.17
C VAL A 489 -10.78 8.17 -39.03
N SER A 490 -11.56 8.30 -37.96
CA SER A 490 -12.82 7.56 -37.82
C SER A 490 -13.84 8.11 -38.82
N GLU A 491 -14.13 7.32 -39.85
CA GLU A 491 -15.28 7.42 -40.75
C GLU A 491 -16.62 7.27 -39.98
N GLU A 492 -16.96 8.22 -39.12
CA GLU A 492 -18.37 8.45 -38.77
C GLU A 492 -18.88 9.65 -39.56
N GLY A 493 -19.16 9.43 -40.85
CA GLY A 493 -20.12 10.27 -41.55
C GLY A 493 -19.88 10.65 -43.00
N VAL A 494 -19.41 9.78 -43.90
CA VAL A 494 -19.60 10.02 -45.35
C VAL A 494 -19.88 8.70 -46.07
N GLY A 495 -21.10 8.55 -46.60
CA GLY A 495 -21.45 7.44 -47.49
C GLY A 495 -20.78 7.59 -48.87
N PRO A 496 -20.79 6.55 -49.73
CA PRO A 496 -19.91 6.44 -50.90
C PRO A 496 -20.17 7.43 -52.06
N ASN A 497 -21.04 8.43 -51.89
CA ASN A 497 -21.48 9.34 -52.96
C ASN A 497 -21.82 10.73 -52.40
N ALA A 498 -20.87 11.43 -51.77
CA ALA A 498 -21.01 12.85 -51.49
C ALA A 498 -19.95 13.63 -52.28
N GLU A 499 -20.41 14.45 -53.22
CA GLU A 499 -19.58 15.43 -53.91
C GLU A 499 -18.95 16.37 -52.86
N LEU A 500 -17.62 16.38 -52.79
CA LEU A 500 -16.83 17.20 -51.89
C LEU A 500 -16.95 18.69 -52.30
N GLU A 501 -17.67 19.48 -51.50
CA GLU A 501 -17.42 20.92 -51.42
C GLU A 501 -16.11 21.16 -50.63
N PRO A 502 -15.28 22.14 -51.03
CA PRO A 502 -14.00 22.40 -50.39
C PRO A 502 -14.23 23.19 -49.10
N ASP A 503 -14.29 22.51 -47.96
CA ASP A 503 -14.34 23.17 -46.65
C ASP A 503 -12.92 23.53 -46.19
N GLU A 504 -12.71 24.81 -45.85
CA GLU A 504 -11.42 25.47 -45.57
C GLU A 504 -10.80 25.12 -44.19
N THR A 505 -10.98 23.91 -43.66
CA THR A 505 -10.42 23.53 -42.35
C THR A 505 -9.62 22.23 -42.37
N GLY A 506 -8.28 22.36 -42.44
CA GLY A 506 -7.30 21.50 -41.76
C GLY A 506 -6.88 20.18 -42.42
N GLU A 507 -7.79 19.40 -43.01
CA GLU A 507 -7.53 17.98 -43.31
C GLU A 507 -6.82 17.73 -44.65
N ALA A 508 -7.09 18.54 -45.68
CA ALA A 508 -6.34 18.50 -46.95
C ALA A 508 -4.87 18.96 -46.79
N GLY A 509 -4.56 19.72 -45.74
CA GLY A 509 -3.22 20.25 -45.48
C GLY A 509 -2.27 19.26 -44.80
N LEU A 510 -2.78 18.28 -44.03
CA LEU A 510 -1.94 17.31 -43.32
C LEU A 510 -1.21 16.37 -44.28
N TRP A 511 -1.86 15.95 -45.36
CA TRP A 511 -1.27 14.99 -46.31
C TRP A 511 -0.26 15.62 -47.26
N SER A 512 -0.47 16.87 -47.67
CA SER A 512 0.54 17.62 -48.44
C SER A 512 1.84 17.79 -47.66
N VAL A 513 1.76 17.96 -46.33
CA VAL A 513 2.96 18.05 -45.46
C VAL A 513 3.76 16.75 -45.50
N TRP A 514 3.11 15.58 -45.43
CA TRP A 514 3.81 14.29 -45.52
C TRP A 514 4.38 14.01 -46.93
N GLN A 515 3.72 14.46 -47.99
CA GLN A 515 4.26 14.38 -49.35
C GLN A 515 5.53 15.24 -49.52
N GLU A 516 5.57 16.44 -48.92
CA GLU A 516 6.75 17.31 -48.93
C GLU A 516 7.96 16.68 -48.22
N GLN A 517 7.69 15.84 -47.20
CA GLN A 517 8.72 15.10 -46.47
C GLN A 517 9.38 13.96 -47.29
N LEU A 518 8.88 13.61 -48.48
CA LEU A 518 9.46 12.59 -49.37
C LEU A 518 10.63 13.09 -50.23
N THR A 519 10.88 14.41 -50.24
CA THR A 519 11.93 15.04 -51.04
C THR A 519 13.34 14.60 -50.63
N PRO A 520 14.30 14.53 -51.58
CA PRO A 520 15.66 14.05 -51.30
C PRO A 520 16.46 14.92 -50.32
N GLU A 521 16.03 16.16 -50.10
CA GLU A 521 16.63 17.10 -49.14
C GLU A 521 16.33 16.74 -47.68
N GLN A 522 15.30 15.94 -47.42
CA GLN A 522 14.86 15.59 -46.08
C GLN A 522 15.65 14.40 -45.48
N PRO A 523 15.82 14.36 -44.14
CA PRO A 523 16.46 13.23 -43.45
C PRO A 523 15.79 11.89 -43.78
N LEU A 524 16.58 10.81 -43.79
CA LEU A 524 16.09 9.45 -44.05
C LEU A 524 14.95 9.05 -43.10
N ALA A 525 15.02 9.48 -41.83
CA ALA A 525 13.98 9.24 -40.83
C ALA A 525 12.63 9.88 -41.21
N CYS A 526 12.65 11.10 -41.75
CA CYS A 526 11.45 11.81 -42.21
C CYS A 526 10.84 11.08 -43.41
N ARG A 527 11.66 10.78 -44.43
CA ARG A 527 11.22 10.08 -45.66
C ARG A 527 10.61 8.71 -45.39
N LEU A 528 11.24 7.91 -44.54
CA LEU A 528 10.72 6.59 -44.16
C LEU A 528 9.39 6.69 -43.40
N THR A 529 9.26 7.66 -42.50
CA THR A 529 8.03 7.84 -41.69
C THR A 529 6.90 8.37 -42.57
N ALA A 530 7.19 9.33 -43.44
CA ALA A 530 6.24 9.90 -44.39
C ALA A 530 5.69 8.83 -45.35
N LEU A 531 6.56 8.02 -45.94
CA LEU A 531 6.16 6.92 -46.81
C LEU A 531 5.29 5.89 -46.07
N GLU A 532 5.69 5.50 -44.84
CA GLU A 532 4.87 4.60 -44.01
C GLU A 532 3.49 5.20 -43.67
N ILE A 533 3.38 6.50 -43.36
CA ILE A 533 2.09 7.16 -43.06
C ILE A 533 1.18 7.19 -44.30
N LEU A 534 1.72 7.58 -45.46
CA LEU A 534 0.96 7.65 -46.71
C LEU A 534 0.43 6.28 -47.15
N MET A 535 1.26 5.24 -47.01
CA MET A 535 0.85 3.86 -47.25
C MET A 535 -0.22 3.38 -46.27
N VAL A 536 -0.08 3.71 -44.98
CA VAL A 536 -1.08 3.32 -43.98
C VAL A 536 -2.43 3.97 -44.24
N GLN A 537 -2.45 5.23 -44.67
CA GLN A 537 -3.64 6.01 -45.00
C GLN A 537 -4.17 5.78 -46.42
N GLN A 538 -3.59 4.85 -47.18
CA GLN A 538 -3.96 4.50 -48.56
C GLN A 538 -4.03 5.72 -49.51
N GLN A 539 -3.20 6.74 -49.28
CA GLN A 539 -3.17 7.94 -50.13
C GLN A 539 -2.40 7.65 -51.42
N PRO A 540 -2.86 8.16 -52.59
CA PRO A 540 -2.16 7.96 -53.85
C PRO A 540 -0.79 8.65 -53.82
N ILE A 541 0.25 7.92 -54.23
CA ILE A 541 1.61 8.41 -54.42
C ILE A 541 1.90 8.41 -55.91
N GLU A 542 2.48 9.50 -56.43
CA GLU A 542 2.81 9.61 -57.85
C GLU A 542 3.88 8.56 -58.26
N ASP A 543 3.64 7.88 -59.39
CA ASP A 543 4.53 6.82 -59.88
C ASP A 543 5.96 7.31 -60.14
N GLU A 544 6.14 8.58 -60.53
CA GLU A 544 7.45 9.21 -60.72
C GLU A 544 8.26 9.25 -59.41
N ILE A 545 7.61 9.57 -58.29
CA ILE A 545 8.23 9.61 -56.96
C ILE A 545 8.60 8.19 -56.51
N LEU A 546 7.73 7.21 -56.77
CA LEU A 546 7.99 5.80 -56.44
C LEU A 546 9.18 5.24 -57.23
N ASP A 547 9.28 5.55 -58.53
CA ASP A 547 10.39 5.13 -59.38
C ASP A 547 11.73 5.73 -58.89
N GLU A 548 11.73 7.01 -58.50
CA GLU A 548 12.90 7.65 -57.89
C GLU A 548 13.31 6.98 -56.57
N LEU A 549 12.34 6.64 -55.71
CA LEU A 549 12.60 5.99 -54.41
C LEU A 549 13.09 4.54 -54.56
N ILE A 550 12.60 3.80 -55.56
CA ILE A 550 13.02 2.42 -55.87
C ILE A 550 14.46 2.41 -56.41
N ALA A 551 14.88 3.46 -57.14
CA ALA A 551 16.22 3.60 -57.68
C ALA A 551 17.29 3.98 -56.63
N GLN A 552 16.90 4.37 -55.41
CA GLN A 552 17.85 4.75 -54.35
C GLN A 552 18.61 3.55 -53.77
N ALA A 553 19.81 3.82 -53.25
CA ALA A 553 20.70 2.80 -52.70
C ALA A 553 20.27 2.23 -51.33
N ASP A 554 19.35 2.89 -50.61
CA ASP A 554 18.91 2.44 -49.28
C ASP A 554 17.91 1.28 -49.37
N LEU A 555 18.28 0.16 -48.75
CA LEU A 555 17.49 -1.09 -48.76
C LEU A 555 16.12 -0.93 -48.08
N SER A 556 16.00 -0.10 -47.04
CA SER A 556 14.74 0.05 -46.29
C SER A 556 13.73 0.89 -47.07
N LEU A 557 14.19 1.99 -47.65
CA LEU A 557 13.36 2.89 -48.47
C LEU A 557 12.90 2.18 -49.75
N ARG A 558 13.81 1.48 -50.42
CA ARG A 558 13.50 0.66 -51.60
C ARG A 558 12.46 -0.42 -51.29
N SER A 559 12.61 -1.12 -50.15
CA SER A 559 11.65 -2.15 -49.74
C SER A 559 10.24 -1.59 -49.48
N LEU A 560 10.13 -0.39 -48.88
CA LEU A 560 8.84 0.25 -48.63
C LEU A 560 8.22 0.81 -49.92
N ALA A 561 9.02 1.41 -50.80
CA ALA A 561 8.54 1.93 -52.09
C ALA A 561 8.02 0.82 -53.01
N MET A 562 8.67 -0.36 -53.01
CA MET A 562 8.16 -1.54 -53.71
C MET A 562 6.81 -2.01 -53.15
N VAL A 563 6.63 -1.97 -51.83
CA VAL A 563 5.36 -2.32 -51.19
C VAL A 563 4.29 -1.27 -51.47
N ALA A 564 4.65 0.01 -51.56
CA ALA A 564 3.72 1.09 -51.94
C ALA A 564 3.19 0.91 -53.37
N ARG A 565 4.01 0.42 -54.30
CA ARG A 565 3.58 0.13 -55.69
C ARG A 565 2.61 -1.06 -55.80
N LEU A 566 2.70 -2.01 -54.86
CA LEU A 566 1.80 -3.16 -54.77
C LEU A 566 0.42 -2.80 -54.19
N GLN A 567 0.38 -1.76 -53.37
CA GLN A 567 -0.82 -1.29 -52.71
C GLN A 567 -1.76 -0.67 -53.76
N GLY A 568 -2.96 -1.24 -53.94
CA GLY A 568 -3.95 -0.77 -54.92
C GLY A 568 -3.81 -1.27 -56.37
N THR A 569 -2.79 -2.06 -56.71
CA THR A 569 -2.69 -2.72 -58.03
C THR A 569 -3.29 -4.13 -57.99
N ALA A 570 -4.04 -4.50 -59.03
CA ALA A 570 -4.60 -5.85 -59.13
C ALA A 570 -3.47 -6.89 -59.19
N LEU A 571 -3.51 -7.90 -58.32
CA LEU A 571 -2.55 -9.01 -58.27
C LEU A 571 -2.49 -9.73 -59.63
N THR A 572 -1.57 -9.31 -60.50
CA THR A 572 -1.30 -9.91 -61.81
C THR A 572 0.09 -10.55 -61.78
N ASP A 573 0.25 -11.72 -62.40
CA ASP A 573 1.52 -12.47 -62.42
C ASP A 573 2.72 -11.61 -62.90
N THR A 574 2.47 -10.58 -63.71
CA THR A 574 3.47 -9.62 -64.21
C THR A 574 4.03 -8.68 -63.15
N ALA A 575 3.18 -8.09 -62.29
CA ALA A 575 3.63 -7.24 -61.18
C ALA A 575 4.46 -8.04 -60.17
N PHE A 576 4.13 -9.32 -59.99
CA PHE A 576 4.89 -10.24 -59.13
C PHE A 576 6.26 -10.60 -59.69
N SER A 577 6.36 -10.85 -61.00
CA SER A 577 7.64 -11.15 -61.62
C SER A 577 8.65 -9.99 -61.50
N GLU A 578 8.19 -8.74 -61.42
CA GLU A 578 9.05 -7.57 -61.18
C GLU A 578 9.64 -7.59 -59.76
N ILE A 579 8.85 -7.93 -58.73
CA ILE A 579 9.32 -8.00 -57.33
C ILE A 579 10.22 -9.21 -57.09
N GLU A 580 9.91 -10.34 -57.72
CA GLU A 580 10.73 -11.55 -57.67
C GLU A 580 12.10 -11.32 -58.33
N GLN A 581 12.16 -10.46 -59.36
CA GLN A 581 13.41 -10.04 -60.01
C GLN A 581 14.36 -9.27 -59.08
N TYR A 582 13.82 -8.58 -58.08
CA TYR A 582 14.59 -7.77 -57.13
C TYR A 582 14.88 -8.47 -55.79
N GLY A 583 14.29 -9.64 -55.54
CA GLY A 583 14.55 -10.50 -54.39
C GLY A 583 13.59 -10.27 -53.21
N LEU A 584 12.86 -11.31 -52.82
CA LEU A 584 12.06 -11.36 -51.59
C LEU A 584 12.98 -11.53 -50.37
N ASP A 585 13.68 -10.46 -50.01
CA ASP A 585 14.49 -10.40 -48.80
C ASP A 585 13.61 -10.26 -47.54
N GLU A 586 14.17 -10.60 -46.38
CA GLU A 586 13.54 -10.43 -45.07
C GLU A 586 13.13 -8.97 -44.80
N GLY A 587 13.84 -8.01 -45.40
CA GLY A 587 13.50 -6.59 -45.38
C GLY A 587 12.14 -6.29 -46.01
N VAL A 588 11.85 -6.86 -47.18
CA VAL A 588 10.57 -6.70 -47.90
C VAL A 588 9.45 -7.38 -47.12
N ALA A 589 9.68 -8.59 -46.61
CA ALA A 589 8.70 -9.28 -45.78
C ALA A 589 8.34 -8.46 -44.52
N LYS A 590 9.33 -7.87 -43.85
CA LYS A 590 9.12 -6.98 -42.69
C LYS A 590 8.45 -5.66 -43.04
N ALA A 591 8.62 -5.15 -44.27
CA ALA A 591 7.94 -3.95 -44.76
C ALA A 591 6.47 -4.25 -45.04
N VAL A 592 6.16 -5.34 -45.76
CA VAL A 592 4.78 -5.81 -45.98
C VAL A 592 4.05 -6.03 -44.66
N ILE A 593 4.67 -6.75 -43.72
CA ILE A 593 4.06 -7.00 -42.41
C ILE A 593 3.76 -5.69 -41.65
N ARG A 594 4.65 -4.70 -41.71
CA ARG A 594 4.44 -3.39 -41.06
C ARG A 594 3.28 -2.60 -41.63
N VAL A 595 3.15 -2.60 -42.96
CA VAL A 595 2.08 -1.89 -43.66
C VAL A 595 0.75 -2.59 -43.42
N VAL A 596 0.70 -3.91 -43.62
CA VAL A 596 -0.48 -4.75 -43.37
C VAL A 596 -0.99 -4.59 -41.94
N ALA A 597 -0.09 -4.52 -40.94
CA ALA A 597 -0.45 -4.34 -39.53
C ALA A 597 -1.31 -3.10 -39.24
N ARG A 598 -1.30 -2.10 -40.14
CA ARG A 598 -1.93 -0.79 -39.93
C ARG A 598 -2.95 -0.42 -41.01
N SER A 599 -2.73 -0.79 -42.28
CA SER A 599 -3.62 -0.43 -43.40
C SER A 599 -4.73 -1.46 -43.67
N ALA A 600 -4.56 -2.71 -43.20
CA ALA A 600 -5.44 -3.84 -43.51
C ALA A 600 -5.71 -4.09 -45.01
N ASP A 601 -4.83 -3.60 -45.90
CA ASP A 601 -4.99 -3.69 -47.35
C ASP A 601 -5.18 -5.15 -47.83
N GLU A 602 -6.24 -5.40 -48.60
CA GLU A 602 -6.62 -6.73 -49.08
C GLU A 602 -5.55 -7.35 -49.98
N THR A 603 -4.88 -6.55 -50.82
CA THR A 603 -3.88 -7.08 -51.77
C THR A 603 -2.62 -7.55 -51.04
N LEU A 604 -2.15 -6.75 -50.08
CA LEU A 604 -1.00 -7.07 -49.24
C LEU A 604 -1.32 -8.20 -48.25
N LEU A 605 -2.57 -8.32 -47.78
CA LEU A 605 -3.02 -9.43 -46.94
C LEU A 605 -3.01 -10.76 -47.71
N GLU A 606 -3.50 -10.77 -48.95
CA GLU A 606 -3.45 -11.96 -49.82
C GLU A 606 -2.01 -12.38 -50.12
N PHE A 607 -1.13 -11.41 -50.36
CA PHE A 607 0.29 -11.64 -50.58
C PHE A 607 0.99 -12.24 -49.35
N LEU A 608 0.71 -11.69 -48.16
CA LEU A 608 1.25 -12.18 -46.89
C LEU A 608 0.86 -13.63 -46.63
N THR A 609 -0.41 -13.96 -46.83
CA THR A 609 -0.98 -15.27 -46.48
C THR A 609 -0.65 -16.38 -47.48
N THR A 610 -0.58 -16.06 -48.78
CA THR A 610 -0.45 -17.08 -49.84
C THR A 610 1.01 -17.38 -50.21
N ARG A 611 1.91 -16.39 -50.11
CA ARG A 611 3.30 -16.52 -50.59
C ARG A 611 4.34 -16.31 -49.50
N LEU A 612 4.24 -15.23 -48.71
CA LEU A 612 5.26 -14.90 -47.71
C LEU A 612 5.28 -15.85 -46.51
N LEU A 613 4.12 -16.16 -45.92
CA LEU A 613 4.06 -17.03 -44.73
C LEU A 613 4.43 -18.50 -45.03
N PRO A 614 3.97 -19.15 -46.11
CA PRO A 614 4.34 -20.54 -46.39
C PRO A 614 5.84 -20.74 -46.63
N HIS A 615 6.47 -19.82 -47.38
CA HIS A 615 7.86 -19.93 -47.82
C HIS A 615 8.86 -19.11 -46.97
N GLY A 616 8.37 -18.30 -46.03
CA GLY A 616 9.20 -17.43 -45.20
C GLY A 616 10.00 -18.16 -44.11
N SER A 617 11.01 -17.45 -43.58
CA SER A 617 11.79 -17.86 -42.41
C SER A 617 10.91 -18.00 -41.16
N ALA A 618 11.43 -18.62 -40.10
CA ALA A 618 10.72 -18.74 -38.84
C ALA A 618 10.35 -17.36 -38.24
N ASP A 619 11.21 -16.36 -38.40
CA ASP A 619 10.98 -14.99 -37.92
C ASP A 619 9.89 -14.28 -38.73
N THR A 620 9.88 -14.44 -40.06
CA THR A 620 8.80 -13.93 -40.91
C THR A 620 7.46 -14.60 -40.58
N LYS A 621 7.47 -15.91 -40.33
CA LYS A 621 6.28 -16.68 -39.91
C LYS A 621 5.74 -16.18 -38.58
N GLN A 622 6.61 -16.00 -37.58
CA GLN A 622 6.21 -15.47 -36.29
C GLN A 622 5.62 -14.05 -36.43
N LEU A 623 6.35 -13.13 -37.04
CA LEU A 623 5.96 -11.72 -37.14
C LEU A 623 4.67 -11.55 -37.96
N GLY A 624 4.52 -12.29 -39.06
CA GLY A 624 3.33 -12.22 -39.89
C GLY A 624 2.11 -12.85 -39.23
N LEU A 625 2.24 -13.99 -38.54
CA LEU A 625 1.15 -14.59 -37.76
C LEU A 625 0.69 -13.68 -36.60
N GLU A 626 1.63 -13.05 -35.88
CA GLU A 626 1.31 -12.06 -34.84
C GLU A 626 0.57 -10.85 -35.42
N THR A 627 0.91 -10.45 -36.64
CA THR A 627 0.27 -9.32 -37.33
C THR A 627 -1.14 -9.66 -37.78
N LEU A 628 -1.34 -10.84 -38.38
CA LEU A 628 -2.66 -11.35 -38.70
C LEU A 628 -3.54 -11.50 -37.45
N ALA A 629 -2.93 -11.85 -36.30
CA ALA A 629 -3.65 -11.95 -35.04
C ALA A 629 -4.23 -10.60 -34.57
N LYS A 630 -3.54 -9.49 -34.83
CA LYS A 630 -3.98 -8.13 -34.46
C LYS A 630 -5.11 -7.60 -35.33
N LEU A 631 -5.09 -7.93 -36.62
CA LEU A 631 -6.07 -7.47 -37.63
C LEU A 631 -7.41 -8.22 -37.60
N GLY A 632 -7.63 -9.11 -36.62
CA GLY A 632 -8.67 -10.15 -36.71
C GLY A 632 -10.09 -9.69 -37.03
N GLU A 633 -10.57 -8.65 -36.37
CA GLU A 633 -11.94 -8.17 -36.55
C GLU A 633 -12.12 -7.34 -37.84
N THR A 634 -11.04 -6.73 -38.35
CA THR A 634 -11.07 -5.87 -39.54
C THR A 634 -11.02 -6.66 -40.85
N MET A 635 -10.62 -7.95 -40.82
CA MET A 635 -10.58 -8.78 -42.02
C MET A 635 -11.97 -9.31 -42.46
N PRO A 636 -12.22 -9.44 -43.78
CA PRO A 636 -13.37 -10.17 -44.31
C PRO A 636 -13.41 -11.63 -43.83
N ASP A 637 -14.61 -12.18 -43.61
CA ASP A 637 -14.80 -13.54 -43.07
C ASP A 637 -14.10 -14.64 -43.90
N ALA A 638 -14.10 -14.50 -45.23
CA ALA A 638 -13.43 -15.44 -46.13
C ALA A 638 -11.89 -15.44 -45.94
N ALA A 639 -11.29 -14.26 -45.72
CA ALA A 639 -9.86 -14.13 -45.43
C ALA A 639 -9.53 -14.65 -44.03
N ARG A 640 -10.37 -14.37 -43.03
CA ARG A 640 -10.25 -14.87 -41.65
C ARG A 640 -10.26 -16.39 -41.57
N LEU A 641 -11.11 -17.07 -42.34
CA LEU A 641 -11.13 -18.54 -42.37
C LEU A 641 -9.83 -19.13 -42.96
N LYS A 642 -9.29 -18.50 -44.01
CA LYS A 642 -8.01 -18.90 -44.61
C LYS A 642 -6.85 -18.71 -43.63
N THR A 643 -6.80 -17.58 -42.90
CA THR A 643 -5.74 -17.30 -41.92
C THR A 643 -5.79 -18.26 -40.74
N LEU A 644 -6.98 -18.63 -40.25
CA LEU A 644 -7.15 -19.63 -39.19
C LEU A 644 -6.72 -21.04 -39.64
N ALA A 645 -7.03 -21.43 -40.88
CA ALA A 645 -6.56 -22.70 -41.44
C ALA A 645 -5.02 -22.74 -41.53
N LEU A 646 -4.39 -21.63 -41.90
CA LEU A 646 -2.94 -21.47 -41.92
C LEU A 646 -2.34 -21.55 -40.50
N ALA A 647 -2.97 -20.93 -39.50
CA ALA A 647 -2.54 -21.02 -38.10
C ALA A 647 -2.46 -22.47 -37.60
N GLN A 648 -3.47 -23.28 -37.94
CA GLN A 648 -3.56 -24.68 -37.49
C GLN A 648 -2.38 -25.54 -37.98
N GLN A 649 -1.85 -25.26 -39.18
CA GLN A 649 -0.68 -25.97 -39.73
C GLN A 649 0.60 -25.72 -38.89
N HIS A 650 0.64 -24.64 -38.12
CA HIS A 650 1.80 -24.20 -37.35
C HIS A 650 1.76 -24.56 -35.86
N PHE A 651 0.72 -25.26 -35.36
CA PHE A 651 0.63 -25.68 -33.96
C PHE A 651 1.70 -26.69 -33.54
N SER A 652 2.27 -27.45 -34.49
CA SER A 652 3.32 -28.44 -34.22
C SER A 652 4.68 -28.01 -34.76
N HIS A 653 4.88 -26.71 -35.05
CA HIS A 653 6.14 -26.20 -35.56
C HIS A 653 7.28 -26.35 -34.54
N GLU A 654 8.51 -26.62 -35.00
CA GLU A 654 9.69 -26.84 -34.14
C GLU A 654 9.97 -25.62 -33.24
N GLN A 655 9.93 -24.43 -33.84
CA GLN A 655 10.18 -23.16 -33.15
C GLN A 655 9.01 -22.75 -32.24
N PRO A 656 9.24 -22.47 -30.94
CA PRO A 656 8.17 -22.10 -30.00
C PRO A 656 7.54 -20.74 -30.31
N GLY A 657 8.29 -19.79 -30.89
CA GLY A 657 7.77 -18.47 -31.28
C GLY A 657 6.67 -18.57 -32.33
N VAL A 658 6.84 -19.47 -33.32
CA VAL A 658 5.84 -19.75 -34.35
C VAL A 658 4.59 -20.42 -33.76
N ARG A 659 4.75 -21.37 -32.82
CA ARG A 659 3.61 -21.99 -32.12
C ARG A 659 2.80 -20.95 -31.33
N ILE A 660 3.50 -20.06 -30.62
CA ILE A 660 2.87 -18.94 -29.89
C ILE A 660 2.08 -18.06 -30.83
N ALA A 661 2.70 -17.61 -31.93
CA ALA A 661 2.08 -16.73 -32.92
C ALA A 661 0.81 -17.37 -33.54
N ALA A 662 0.89 -18.66 -33.86
CA ALA A 662 -0.24 -19.44 -34.36
C ALA A 662 -1.39 -19.54 -33.34
N LEU A 663 -1.08 -19.80 -32.05
CA LEU A 663 -2.10 -19.84 -30.99
C LEU A 663 -2.75 -18.46 -30.77
N THR A 664 -1.99 -17.36 -30.85
CA THR A 664 -2.55 -15.99 -30.79
C THR A 664 -3.51 -15.72 -31.94
N LEU A 665 -3.17 -16.13 -33.17
CA LEU A 665 -4.07 -16.00 -34.31
C LEU A 665 -5.35 -16.84 -34.11
N TRP A 666 -5.21 -18.04 -33.53
CA TRP A 666 -6.34 -18.92 -33.23
C TRP A 666 -7.33 -18.33 -32.23
N GLN A 667 -6.95 -17.29 -31.47
CA GLN A 667 -7.88 -16.55 -30.61
C GLN A 667 -9.10 -16.03 -31.41
N GLN A 668 -8.96 -15.75 -32.70
CA GLN A 668 -10.05 -15.27 -33.55
C GLN A 668 -11.07 -16.36 -33.92
N SER A 669 -10.76 -17.63 -33.66
CA SER A 669 -11.70 -18.73 -33.95
C SER A 669 -12.97 -18.63 -33.10
N HIS A 670 -14.11 -18.92 -33.73
CA HIS A 670 -15.41 -18.92 -33.05
C HIS A 670 -15.61 -20.26 -32.35
N GLY A 671 -15.42 -20.28 -31.03
CA GLY A 671 -15.88 -21.36 -30.14
C GLY A 671 -14.98 -22.59 -30.01
N ASN A 672 -13.93 -22.77 -30.82
CA ASN A 672 -13.04 -23.94 -30.70
C ASN A 672 -11.82 -23.65 -29.81
N LEU A 673 -11.97 -23.92 -28.51
CA LEU A 673 -10.92 -23.73 -27.50
C LEU A 673 -10.02 -24.96 -27.30
N VAL A 674 -10.30 -26.07 -27.98
CA VAL A 674 -9.57 -27.34 -27.82
C VAL A 674 -8.06 -27.19 -28.10
N PRO A 675 -7.62 -26.51 -29.19
CA PRO A 675 -6.19 -26.32 -29.44
C PRO A 675 -5.48 -25.55 -28.30
N LEU A 676 -6.14 -24.52 -27.76
CA LEU A 676 -5.61 -23.76 -26.62
C LEU A 676 -5.50 -24.62 -25.36
N ALA A 677 -6.51 -25.45 -25.09
CA ALA A 677 -6.50 -26.39 -23.96
C ALA A 677 -5.40 -27.45 -24.09
N THR A 678 -5.19 -28.00 -25.29
CA THR A 678 -4.11 -28.96 -25.55
C THR A 678 -2.73 -28.33 -25.39
N ALA A 679 -2.57 -27.06 -25.77
CA ALA A 679 -1.31 -26.31 -25.65
C ALA A 679 -0.91 -26.03 -24.18
N LEU A 680 -1.82 -26.19 -23.21
CA LEU A 680 -1.46 -26.19 -21.78
C LEU A 680 -0.51 -27.35 -21.42
N GLY A 681 -0.45 -28.39 -22.24
CA GLY A 681 0.47 -29.52 -22.11
C GLY A 681 1.72 -29.44 -22.99
N ASP A 682 1.99 -28.32 -23.68
CA ASP A 682 3.17 -28.17 -24.55
C ASP A 682 4.47 -28.38 -23.76
N VAL A 683 5.52 -28.91 -24.42
CA VAL A 683 6.83 -29.16 -23.80
C VAL A 683 7.49 -27.86 -23.36
N HIS A 684 7.30 -26.78 -24.11
CA HIS A 684 7.96 -25.50 -23.89
C HIS A 684 7.17 -24.59 -22.94
N PRO A 685 7.79 -24.03 -21.88
CA PRO A 685 7.09 -23.26 -20.86
C PRO A 685 6.40 -22.00 -21.39
N ARG A 686 7.03 -21.27 -22.34
CA ARG A 686 6.43 -20.06 -22.93
C ARG A 686 5.15 -20.35 -23.71
N VAL A 687 5.05 -21.52 -24.36
CA VAL A 687 3.85 -21.90 -25.12
C VAL A 687 2.71 -22.19 -24.15
N ARG A 688 2.99 -22.89 -23.04
CA ARG A 688 1.99 -23.13 -21.99
C ARG A 688 1.48 -21.85 -21.34
N GLU A 689 2.38 -20.90 -21.07
CA GLU A 689 2.02 -19.62 -20.48
C GLU A 689 1.11 -18.81 -21.42
N GLN A 690 1.43 -18.78 -22.72
CA GLN A 690 0.61 -18.11 -23.72
C GLN A 690 -0.72 -18.83 -23.96
N ALA A 691 -0.74 -20.17 -23.97
CA ALA A 691 -1.98 -20.92 -24.05
C ALA A 691 -2.90 -20.58 -22.87
N ALA A 692 -2.34 -20.43 -21.66
CA ALA A 692 -3.09 -20.03 -20.47
C ALA A 692 -3.63 -18.59 -20.55
N THR A 693 -2.88 -17.63 -21.11
CA THR A 693 -3.40 -16.25 -21.31
C THR A 693 -4.53 -16.23 -22.32
N LEU A 694 -4.37 -16.89 -23.46
CA LEU A 694 -5.34 -16.90 -24.55
C LEU A 694 -6.63 -17.63 -24.17
N LEU A 695 -6.52 -18.78 -23.50
CA LEU A 695 -7.67 -19.53 -23.01
C LEU A 695 -8.46 -18.72 -21.98
N ALA A 696 -7.77 -17.98 -21.10
CA ALA A 696 -8.39 -17.09 -20.14
C ALA A 696 -9.13 -15.93 -20.81
N ALA A 697 -8.53 -15.31 -21.83
CA ALA A 697 -9.13 -14.21 -22.58
C ALA A 697 -10.43 -14.60 -23.29
N LYS A 698 -10.55 -15.86 -23.73
CA LYS A 698 -11.77 -16.41 -24.36
C LYS A 698 -12.78 -17.00 -23.37
N GLY A 699 -12.50 -16.95 -22.07
CA GLY A 699 -13.38 -17.49 -21.05
C GLY A 699 -13.45 -19.02 -21.03
N GLY A 700 -12.39 -19.72 -21.47
CA GLY A 700 -12.28 -21.18 -21.53
C GLY A 700 -12.15 -21.87 -20.18
N LEU A 701 -13.08 -21.57 -19.27
CA LEU A 701 -13.08 -22.05 -17.89
C LEU A 701 -13.34 -23.56 -17.81
N THR A 702 -14.23 -24.06 -18.68
CA THR A 702 -14.61 -25.47 -18.77
C THR A 702 -13.44 -26.33 -19.22
N GLU A 703 -12.77 -25.92 -20.29
CA GLU A 703 -11.64 -26.60 -20.90
C GLU A 703 -10.43 -26.58 -19.96
N ALA A 704 -10.17 -25.44 -19.30
CA ALA A 704 -9.12 -25.35 -18.30
C ALA A 704 -9.42 -26.23 -17.07
N LYS A 705 -10.69 -26.35 -16.66
CA LYS A 705 -11.10 -27.20 -15.52
C LYS A 705 -10.84 -28.69 -15.81
N GLU A 706 -11.07 -29.16 -17.03
CA GLU A 706 -10.77 -30.55 -17.42
C GLU A 706 -9.29 -30.88 -17.26
N GLN A 707 -8.41 -29.92 -17.59
CA GLN A 707 -6.95 -30.09 -17.48
C GLN A 707 -6.43 -30.11 -16.03
N LEU A 708 -7.23 -29.73 -15.03
CA LEU A 708 -6.88 -29.89 -13.61
C LEU A 708 -6.80 -31.36 -13.17
N GLY A 709 -7.42 -32.27 -13.93
CA GLY A 709 -7.37 -33.72 -13.69
C GLY A 709 -6.19 -34.44 -14.34
N SER A 710 -5.28 -33.73 -15.01
CA SER A 710 -4.12 -34.32 -15.69
C SER A 710 -3.10 -34.90 -14.71
N ASP A 711 -2.47 -36.01 -15.07
CA ASP A 711 -1.36 -36.60 -14.30
C ASP A 711 -0.08 -35.76 -14.35
N ASN A 712 0.06 -34.89 -15.36
CA ASN A 712 1.23 -34.03 -15.49
C ASN A 712 1.08 -32.74 -14.68
N ARG A 713 1.95 -32.58 -13.66
CA ARG A 713 2.01 -31.38 -12.81
C ARG A 713 2.15 -30.08 -13.60
N GLN A 714 2.89 -30.09 -14.72
CA GLN A 714 3.08 -28.88 -15.52
C GLN A 714 1.79 -28.44 -16.19
N THR A 715 1.01 -29.39 -16.73
CA THR A 715 -0.31 -29.14 -17.32
C THR A 715 -1.30 -28.62 -16.29
N VAL A 716 -1.31 -29.22 -15.08
CA VAL A 716 -2.16 -28.74 -13.97
C VAL A 716 -1.79 -27.32 -13.57
N ASN A 717 -0.51 -26.99 -13.45
CA ASN A 717 -0.06 -25.63 -13.15
C ASN A 717 -0.51 -24.63 -14.23
N SER A 718 -0.38 -25.00 -15.51
CA SER A 718 -0.83 -24.16 -16.63
C SER A 718 -2.35 -23.99 -16.65
N ALA A 719 -3.12 -25.02 -16.28
CA ALA A 719 -4.56 -24.94 -16.08
C ALA A 719 -4.94 -24.01 -14.91
N ILE A 720 -4.23 -24.10 -13.78
CA ILE A 720 -4.38 -23.16 -12.64
C ILE A 720 -4.12 -21.72 -13.09
N ALA A 721 -3.07 -21.50 -13.88
CA ALA A 721 -2.74 -20.18 -14.41
C ALA A 721 -3.84 -19.64 -15.34
N ALA A 722 -4.38 -20.49 -16.23
CA ALA A 722 -5.48 -20.12 -17.12
C ALA A 722 -6.73 -19.74 -16.32
N ILE A 723 -7.15 -20.57 -15.37
CA ILE A 723 -8.31 -20.31 -14.52
C ILE A 723 -8.09 -19.05 -13.67
N GLY A 724 -6.91 -18.88 -13.08
CA GLY A 724 -6.57 -17.72 -12.25
C GLY A 724 -6.64 -16.40 -13.03
N LYS A 725 -6.18 -16.40 -14.29
CA LYS A 725 -6.19 -15.24 -15.18
C LYS A 725 -7.60 -14.80 -15.60
N ILE A 726 -8.62 -15.67 -15.54
CA ILE A 726 -10.03 -15.31 -15.82
C ILE A 726 -10.59 -14.35 -14.76
N ARG A 727 -10.07 -14.38 -13.52
CA ARG A 727 -10.41 -13.44 -12.42
C ARG A 727 -11.91 -13.33 -12.08
N THR A 728 -12.71 -14.34 -12.40
CA THR A 728 -14.13 -14.40 -12.00
C THR A 728 -14.32 -15.16 -10.67
N ARG A 729 -15.42 -14.88 -9.97
CA ARG A 729 -15.79 -15.60 -8.74
C ARG A 729 -15.87 -17.12 -8.98
N GLN A 730 -16.45 -17.53 -10.11
CA GLN A 730 -16.56 -18.93 -10.50
C GLN A 730 -15.18 -19.58 -10.72
N ALA A 731 -14.24 -18.87 -11.34
CA ALA A 731 -12.86 -19.34 -11.50
C ALA A 731 -12.16 -19.53 -10.15
N SER A 732 -12.30 -18.55 -9.24
CA SER A 732 -11.78 -18.69 -7.89
C SER A 732 -12.46 -19.85 -7.13
N ASP A 733 -13.75 -20.12 -7.36
CA ASP A 733 -14.48 -21.22 -6.69
C ASP A 733 -14.01 -22.59 -7.20
N ILE A 734 -13.71 -22.72 -8.49
CA ILE A 734 -13.10 -23.94 -9.08
C ILE A 734 -11.72 -24.20 -8.49
N LEU A 735 -10.87 -23.17 -8.38
CA LEU A 735 -9.54 -23.31 -7.76
C LEU A 735 -9.63 -23.66 -6.27
N TYR A 736 -10.62 -23.11 -5.56
CA TYR A 736 -10.84 -23.47 -4.16
C TYR A 736 -11.33 -24.91 -4.02
N ALA A 737 -12.25 -25.35 -4.88
CA ALA A 737 -12.72 -26.74 -4.91
C ALA A 737 -11.58 -27.72 -5.22
N HIS A 738 -10.66 -27.36 -6.11
CA HIS A 738 -9.46 -28.16 -6.40
C HIS A 738 -8.52 -28.32 -5.18
N LEU A 739 -8.52 -27.35 -4.25
CA LEU A 739 -7.72 -27.39 -3.03
C LEU A 739 -8.50 -27.89 -1.80
N ALA A 740 -9.80 -28.20 -1.93
CA ALA A 740 -10.64 -28.52 -0.79
C ALA A 740 -10.17 -29.78 -0.04
N ASP A 741 -9.82 -30.83 -0.78
CA ASP A 741 -9.26 -32.07 -0.21
C ASP A 741 -7.93 -31.81 0.51
N ASP A 742 -7.07 -30.94 -0.06
CA ASP A 742 -5.81 -30.56 0.56
C ASP A 742 -6.03 -29.80 1.88
N PHE A 743 -7.00 -28.87 1.92
CA PHE A 743 -7.34 -28.13 3.13
C PHE A 743 -7.92 -29.03 4.24
N GLN A 744 -8.70 -30.05 3.88
CA GLN A 744 -9.14 -31.05 4.86
C GLN A 744 -7.95 -31.85 5.41
N GLN A 745 -7.03 -32.25 4.54
CA GLN A 745 -5.82 -33.00 4.91
C GLN A 745 -4.88 -32.20 5.84
N VAL A 746 -4.85 -30.87 5.73
CA VAL A 746 -4.12 -30.00 6.68
C VAL A 746 -4.63 -30.18 8.12
N GLY A 747 -5.95 -30.26 8.30
CA GLY A 747 -6.55 -30.48 9.62
C GLY A 747 -6.09 -31.80 10.26
N HIS A 748 -6.02 -32.87 9.46
CA HIS A 748 -5.55 -34.18 9.89
C HIS A 748 -4.05 -34.16 10.21
N THR A 749 -3.22 -33.67 9.28
CA THR A 749 -1.76 -33.65 9.41
C THR A 749 -1.29 -32.80 10.58
N ARG A 750 -1.94 -31.66 10.86
CA ARG A 750 -1.66 -30.84 12.04
C ARG A 750 -1.98 -31.58 13.34
N ARG A 751 -3.13 -32.27 13.39
CA ARG A 751 -3.50 -33.10 14.54
C ARG A 751 -2.48 -34.22 14.75
N TRP A 752 -2.02 -34.87 13.68
CA TRP A 752 -0.98 -35.90 13.77
C TRP A 752 0.34 -35.34 14.27
N GLN A 753 0.80 -34.21 13.73
CA GLN A 753 2.08 -33.57 14.11
C GLN A 753 2.15 -33.22 15.60
N THR A 754 1.04 -32.73 16.19
CA THR A 754 0.99 -32.43 17.63
C THR A 754 0.98 -33.67 18.53
N GLN A 755 0.65 -34.85 17.98
CA GLN A 755 0.53 -36.09 18.73
C GLN A 755 1.75 -37.00 18.55
N ILE A 756 2.44 -36.93 17.42
CA ILE A 756 3.62 -37.75 17.11
C ILE A 756 4.77 -37.42 18.08
N PRO A 757 5.37 -38.44 18.75
CA PRO A 757 6.56 -38.24 19.56
C PRO A 757 7.73 -37.76 18.69
N GLN A 758 8.33 -36.61 19.03
CA GLN A 758 9.46 -36.07 18.27
C GLN A 758 10.78 -36.82 18.51
N ASP A 759 10.92 -37.49 19.66
CA ASP A 759 12.14 -38.18 20.07
C ASP A 759 12.24 -39.64 19.56
N GLU A 760 11.19 -40.18 18.92
CA GLU A 760 11.20 -41.58 18.47
C GLU A 760 11.62 -41.76 17.00
N PRO A 761 12.66 -42.58 16.72
CA PRO A 761 13.17 -42.78 15.36
C PRO A 761 12.18 -43.50 14.43
N ASN A 762 11.23 -44.26 14.98
CA ASN A 762 10.24 -45.00 14.19
C ASN A 762 9.19 -44.10 13.54
N TRP A 763 8.89 -42.94 14.13
CA TRP A 763 7.89 -41.99 13.65
C TRP A 763 8.46 -40.88 12.77
N LYS A 764 9.81 -40.72 12.77
CA LYS A 764 10.52 -39.73 11.96
C LYS A 764 10.16 -39.74 10.47
N PRO A 765 9.99 -40.90 9.79
CA PRO A 765 9.58 -40.92 8.38
C PRO A 765 8.21 -40.28 8.12
N LEU A 766 7.24 -40.47 9.02
CA LEU A 766 5.93 -39.84 8.90
C LEU A 766 6.00 -38.34 9.22
N ALA A 767 6.78 -37.94 10.22
CA ALA A 767 6.99 -36.53 10.54
C ALA A 767 7.60 -35.75 9.35
N VAL A 768 8.62 -36.33 8.69
CA VAL A 768 9.23 -35.76 7.48
C VAL A 768 8.23 -35.69 6.32
N ALA A 769 7.40 -36.72 6.14
CA ALA A 769 6.38 -36.72 5.11
C ALA A 769 5.28 -35.66 5.34
N ILE A 770 4.93 -35.39 6.61
CA ILE A 770 3.99 -34.32 6.97
C ILE A 770 4.58 -32.95 6.64
N GLU A 771 5.84 -32.72 6.99
CA GLU A 771 6.54 -31.47 6.71
C GLU A 771 6.65 -31.20 5.20
N ASP A 772 7.08 -32.20 4.42
CA ASP A 772 7.15 -32.11 2.95
C ASP A 772 5.75 -31.84 2.34
N TYR A 773 4.69 -32.46 2.88
CA TYR A 773 3.32 -32.19 2.45
C TYR A 773 2.91 -30.73 2.71
N HIS A 774 3.19 -30.20 3.91
CA HIS A 774 2.89 -28.81 4.26
C HIS A 774 3.61 -27.82 3.33
N GLN A 775 4.91 -28.03 3.08
CA GLN A 775 5.69 -27.16 2.19
C GLN A 775 5.17 -27.19 0.75
N ARG A 776 4.87 -28.38 0.21
CA ARG A 776 4.29 -28.51 -1.14
C ARG A 776 2.93 -27.82 -1.24
N LEU A 777 2.10 -27.91 -0.21
CA LEU A 777 0.79 -27.26 -0.20
C LEU A 777 0.89 -25.73 -0.11
N ILE A 778 1.78 -25.20 0.74
CA ILE A 778 2.03 -23.76 0.82
C ILE A 778 2.45 -23.23 -0.56
N GLN A 779 3.42 -23.88 -1.23
CA GLN A 779 3.83 -23.49 -2.58
C GLN A 779 2.69 -23.56 -3.60
N LYS A 780 1.83 -24.59 -3.53
CA LYS A 780 0.66 -24.73 -4.41
C LYS A 780 -0.34 -23.59 -4.21
N VAL A 781 -0.62 -23.22 -2.96
CA VAL A 781 -1.55 -22.11 -2.65
C VAL A 781 -0.95 -20.75 -3.04
N LEU A 782 0.33 -20.53 -2.79
CA LEU A 782 1.03 -19.32 -3.22
C LEU A 782 1.04 -19.19 -4.76
N TYR A 783 1.21 -20.29 -5.49
CA TYR A 783 1.11 -20.31 -6.95
C TYR A 783 -0.30 -19.96 -7.45
N VAL A 784 -1.34 -20.48 -6.79
CA VAL A 784 -2.74 -20.12 -7.05
C VAL A 784 -2.98 -18.63 -6.81
N LEU A 785 -2.48 -18.08 -5.70
CA LEU A 785 -2.60 -16.65 -5.39
C LEU A 785 -1.86 -15.77 -6.39
N SER A 786 -0.66 -16.18 -6.81
CA SER A 786 0.10 -15.52 -7.88
C SER A 786 -0.72 -15.47 -9.18
N SER A 787 -1.35 -16.60 -9.55
CA SER A 787 -2.21 -16.71 -10.73
C SER A 787 -3.49 -15.86 -10.64
N LEU A 788 -3.99 -15.62 -9.42
CA LEU A 788 -5.14 -14.74 -9.13
C LEU A 788 -4.80 -13.25 -9.10
N GLY A 789 -3.57 -12.87 -9.49
CA GLY A 789 -3.13 -11.48 -9.61
C GLY A 789 -2.24 -10.97 -8.47
N HIS A 790 -1.84 -11.82 -7.52
CA HIS A 790 -1.00 -11.43 -6.37
C HIS A 790 0.48 -11.79 -6.54
N SER A 791 0.98 -11.85 -7.77
CA SER A 791 2.33 -12.37 -8.09
C SER A 791 3.47 -11.59 -7.42
N ARG A 792 3.43 -10.26 -7.49
CA ARG A 792 4.43 -9.39 -6.83
C ARG A 792 4.47 -9.63 -5.33
N THR A 793 3.30 -9.62 -4.70
CA THR A 793 3.14 -9.82 -3.27
C THR A 793 3.64 -11.20 -2.83
N VAL A 794 3.28 -12.25 -3.56
CA VAL A 794 3.75 -13.61 -3.29
C VAL A 794 5.27 -13.73 -3.45
N ASN A 795 5.87 -13.06 -4.44
CA ASN A 795 7.33 -13.07 -4.63
C ASN A 795 8.07 -12.41 -3.47
N THR A 796 7.60 -11.24 -3.01
CA THR A 796 8.15 -10.57 -1.83
C THR A 796 8.00 -11.44 -0.58
N VAL A 797 6.84 -12.06 -0.40
CA VAL A 797 6.58 -12.96 0.73
C VAL A 797 7.48 -14.20 0.69
N ASN A 798 7.73 -14.79 -0.49
CA ASN A 798 8.66 -15.90 -0.64
C ASN A 798 10.10 -15.52 -0.27
N GLN A 799 10.54 -14.31 -0.63
CA GLN A 799 11.85 -13.80 -0.21
C GLN A 799 11.91 -13.62 1.31
N ILE A 800 10.83 -13.14 1.92
CA ILE A 800 10.73 -12.95 3.37
C ILE A 800 10.70 -14.30 4.10
N PHE A 801 10.00 -15.31 3.59
CA PHE A 801 10.00 -16.66 4.19
C PHE A 801 11.37 -17.34 4.16
N ALA A 802 12.31 -16.89 3.33
CA ALA A 802 13.69 -17.35 3.34
C ALA A 802 14.54 -16.72 4.45
N THR A 803 14.04 -15.68 5.13
CA THR A 803 14.71 -15.06 6.27
C THR A 803 14.44 -15.82 7.56
N THR A 804 15.39 -15.77 8.51
CA THR A 804 15.25 -16.38 9.85
C THR A 804 14.50 -15.49 10.85
N ASP A 805 14.07 -14.29 10.45
CA ASP A 805 13.42 -13.34 11.37
C ASP A 805 11.92 -13.63 11.54
N SER A 806 11.51 -13.94 12.77
CA SER A 806 10.11 -14.20 13.14
C SER A 806 9.20 -12.99 12.87
N ARG A 807 9.69 -11.74 13.00
CA ARG A 807 8.90 -10.53 12.72
C ARG A 807 8.65 -10.36 11.22
N ASP A 808 9.66 -10.55 10.39
CA ASP A 808 9.51 -10.45 8.94
C ASP A 808 8.61 -11.57 8.42
N ARG A 809 8.78 -12.80 8.90
CA ARG A 809 7.88 -13.92 8.57
C ARG A 809 6.43 -13.61 8.97
N SER A 810 6.20 -13.02 10.15
CA SER A 810 4.87 -12.57 10.56
C SER A 810 4.31 -11.47 9.64
N ASN A 811 5.13 -10.48 9.26
CA ASN A 811 4.74 -9.46 8.28
C ASN A 811 4.37 -10.07 6.92
N ALA A 812 5.09 -11.12 6.49
CA ALA A 812 4.75 -11.86 5.27
C ALA A 812 3.38 -12.55 5.39
N VAL A 813 3.10 -13.21 6.52
CA VAL A 813 1.78 -13.80 6.80
C VAL A 813 0.69 -12.73 6.81
N GLU A 814 0.97 -11.52 7.30
CA GLU A 814 0.04 -10.38 7.28
C GLU A 814 -0.38 -10.04 5.88
N VAL A 815 0.64 -9.86 5.05
CA VAL A 815 0.48 -9.41 3.70
C VAL A 815 -0.37 -10.43 2.96
N LEU A 816 -0.13 -11.74 3.15
CA LEU A 816 -0.98 -12.81 2.62
C LEU A 816 -2.41 -12.81 3.17
N ALA A 817 -2.59 -12.62 4.47
CA ALA A 817 -3.91 -12.63 5.11
C ALA A 817 -4.77 -11.40 4.76
N SER A 818 -4.13 -10.29 4.36
CA SER A 818 -4.79 -9.06 3.92
C SER A 818 -5.20 -9.07 2.44
N LEU A 819 -4.77 -10.08 1.66
CA LEU A 819 -5.18 -10.21 0.27
C LEU A 819 -6.69 -10.41 0.11
N SER A 820 -7.25 -9.92 -1.00
CA SER A 820 -8.67 -10.11 -1.36
C SER A 820 -9.11 -11.58 -1.37
N HIS A 821 -8.18 -12.49 -1.67
CA HIS A 821 -8.38 -13.94 -1.71
C HIS A 821 -8.05 -14.63 -0.38
N ARG A 822 -8.30 -13.97 0.76
CA ARG A 822 -8.04 -14.46 2.14
C ARG A 822 -8.51 -15.90 2.41
N ARG A 823 -9.59 -16.35 1.76
CA ARG A 823 -10.14 -17.72 1.93
C ARG A 823 -9.15 -18.85 1.62
N PHE A 824 -8.16 -18.61 0.76
CA PHE A 824 -7.11 -19.60 0.43
C PHE A 824 -6.01 -19.66 1.49
N ILE A 825 -5.79 -18.55 2.22
CA ILE A 825 -4.76 -18.44 3.27
C ILE A 825 -5.29 -18.90 4.63
N LEU A 826 -6.57 -18.67 4.93
CA LEU A 826 -7.17 -19.03 6.23
C LEU A 826 -6.90 -20.49 6.67
N PRO A 827 -7.03 -21.51 5.81
CA PRO A 827 -6.72 -22.90 6.19
C PRO A 827 -5.23 -23.13 6.49
N LEU A 828 -4.34 -22.33 5.89
CA LEU A 828 -2.89 -22.43 6.06
C LEU A 828 -2.34 -21.55 7.18
N LEU A 829 -3.12 -20.58 7.67
CA LEU A 829 -2.71 -19.64 8.72
C LEU A 829 -2.03 -20.34 9.91
N PRO A 830 -2.58 -21.45 10.46
CA PRO A 830 -1.95 -22.13 11.59
C PRO A 830 -0.60 -22.77 11.26
N LEU A 831 -0.38 -23.17 10.00
CA LEU A 831 0.90 -23.72 9.54
C LEU A 831 1.93 -22.61 9.38
N LEU A 832 1.50 -21.48 8.78
CA LEU A 832 2.35 -20.31 8.57
C LEU A 832 2.75 -19.64 9.89
N GLU A 833 1.91 -19.70 10.92
CA GLU A 833 2.18 -19.18 12.27
C GLU A 833 3.05 -20.14 13.11
N GLN A 834 2.84 -21.46 13.04
CA GLN A 834 3.68 -22.44 13.76
C GLN A 834 5.16 -22.35 13.39
N ASP A 835 5.45 -21.98 12.16
CA ASP A 835 6.80 -21.73 11.67
C ASP A 835 7.43 -20.44 12.25
N THR A 836 6.61 -19.48 12.69
CA THR A 836 7.07 -18.22 13.31
C THR A 836 7.31 -18.33 14.81
N ASP A 837 6.56 -19.21 15.48
CA ASP A 837 6.69 -19.53 16.90
C ASP A 837 7.67 -20.70 17.06
N GLY A 838 8.96 -20.39 17.12
CA GLY A 838 10.04 -21.39 17.16
C GLY A 838 9.72 -22.59 18.06
N VAL A 839 9.94 -23.79 17.49
CA VAL A 839 9.67 -25.13 18.05
C VAL A 839 9.68 -25.14 19.59
N GLY A 840 8.50 -25.01 20.19
CA GLY A 840 8.31 -25.24 21.62
C GLY A 840 8.64 -26.70 21.90
N THR A 841 9.78 -26.94 22.53
CA THR A 841 10.24 -28.25 22.99
C THR A 841 9.28 -28.79 24.05
N ALA A 842 8.24 -29.50 23.61
CA ALA A 842 7.43 -30.31 24.50
C ALA A 842 8.31 -31.45 25.02
N GLN A 843 8.53 -31.46 26.33
CA GLN A 843 9.40 -32.42 27.02
C GLN A 843 8.98 -33.87 26.73
N GLY A 844 9.99 -34.68 26.39
CA GLY A 844 9.88 -36.07 26.04
C GLY A 844 9.20 -36.93 27.11
N SER A 845 8.27 -37.75 26.66
CA SER A 845 7.82 -38.93 27.38
C SER A 845 7.75 -40.05 26.35
N GLN A 846 8.42 -41.17 26.61
CA GLN A 846 8.35 -42.34 25.76
C GLN A 846 6.88 -42.75 25.58
N PRO A 847 6.42 -43.04 24.35
CA PRO A 847 5.05 -43.46 24.11
C PRO A 847 4.77 -44.76 24.86
N SER A 848 3.90 -44.68 25.86
CA SER A 848 3.38 -45.88 26.53
C SER A 848 2.65 -46.79 25.53
N LEU A 849 2.68 -48.11 25.76
CA LEU A 849 1.97 -49.10 24.94
C LEU A 849 0.47 -48.79 24.78
N HIS A 850 -0.12 -48.15 25.80
CA HIS A 850 -1.49 -47.64 25.80
C HIS A 850 -1.70 -46.46 24.82
N TRP A 851 -0.71 -45.57 24.67
CA TRP A 851 -0.75 -44.48 23.68
C TRP A 851 -0.64 -45.02 22.25
N LEU A 852 0.23 -46.02 22.01
CA LEU A 852 0.36 -46.68 20.71
C LEU A 852 -0.98 -47.30 20.27
N ARG A 853 -1.66 -48.03 21.16
CA ARG A 853 -2.95 -48.68 20.89
C ARG A 853 -4.10 -47.70 20.65
N ASN A 854 -4.18 -46.63 21.42
CA ASN A 854 -5.32 -45.70 21.36
C ASN A 854 -5.15 -44.55 20.37
N LYS A 855 -3.91 -44.12 20.10
CA LYS A 855 -3.60 -42.96 19.24
C LYS A 855 -2.66 -43.31 18.10
N GLY A 856 -1.54 -43.99 18.36
CA GLY A 856 -0.53 -44.32 17.35
C GLY A 856 -1.07 -45.10 16.15
N TYR A 857 -1.67 -46.27 16.36
CA TYR A 857 -2.23 -47.08 15.26
C TYR A 857 -3.33 -46.36 14.49
N LYS A 858 -4.15 -45.56 15.18
CA LYS A 858 -5.19 -44.76 14.54
C LYS A 858 -4.60 -43.71 13.59
N ILE A 859 -3.54 -43.01 14.00
CA ILE A 859 -2.82 -42.05 13.15
C ILE A 859 -2.24 -42.75 11.91
N LEU A 860 -1.63 -43.93 12.07
CA LEU A 860 -1.03 -44.66 10.96
C LEU A 860 -2.08 -45.17 9.96
N LEU A 861 -3.21 -45.69 10.44
CA LEU A 861 -4.31 -46.12 9.59
C LEU A 861 -4.91 -44.94 8.80
N GLU A 862 -5.20 -43.82 9.48
CA GLU A 862 -5.68 -42.60 8.82
C GLU A 862 -4.65 -42.05 7.80
N ALA A 863 -3.34 -42.16 8.08
CA ALA A 863 -2.30 -41.72 7.16
C ALA A 863 -2.09 -42.65 5.95
N ILE A 864 -2.33 -43.96 6.11
CA ILE A 864 -2.32 -44.94 5.00
C ILE A 864 -3.50 -44.71 4.04
N GLU A 865 -4.63 -44.23 4.54
CA GLU A 865 -5.81 -43.87 3.74
C GLU A 865 -5.65 -42.54 2.98
N SER A 866 -4.58 -41.77 3.24
CA SER A 866 -4.35 -40.49 2.57
C SER A 866 -4.14 -40.64 1.07
N LYS A 867 -4.66 -39.70 0.27
CA LYS A 867 -4.40 -39.66 -1.18
C LYS A 867 -2.93 -39.36 -1.50
N ASP A 868 -2.23 -38.60 -0.65
CA ASP A 868 -0.83 -38.24 -0.89
C ASP A 868 0.10 -39.46 -0.77
N ARG A 869 0.96 -39.64 -1.78
CA ARG A 869 1.85 -40.79 -1.87
C ARG A 869 2.92 -40.82 -0.77
N TRP A 870 3.38 -39.65 -0.32
CA TRP A 870 4.48 -39.54 0.64
C TRP A 870 3.98 -39.72 2.07
N LEU A 871 2.80 -39.20 2.40
CA LEU A 871 2.14 -39.50 3.68
C LEU A 871 1.90 -41.02 3.84
N ARG A 872 1.41 -41.69 2.79
CA ARG A 872 1.25 -43.15 2.78
C ARG A 872 2.57 -43.89 2.97
N ALA A 873 3.61 -43.50 2.22
CA ALA A 873 4.92 -44.12 2.33
C ALA A 873 5.52 -43.93 3.75
N GLY A 874 5.43 -42.72 4.31
CA GLY A 874 5.88 -42.43 5.67
C GLY A 874 5.16 -43.26 6.73
N ALA A 875 3.84 -43.42 6.59
CA ALA A 875 3.03 -44.24 7.48
C ALA A 875 3.35 -45.74 7.38
N LEU A 876 3.55 -46.27 6.17
CA LEU A 876 3.93 -47.68 5.96
C LEU A 876 5.31 -47.99 6.54
N ILE A 877 6.29 -47.09 6.37
CA ILE A 877 7.63 -47.24 6.95
C ILE A 877 7.56 -47.20 8.49
N ALA A 878 6.77 -46.28 9.06
CA ALA A 878 6.58 -46.21 10.50
C ALA A 878 5.89 -47.48 11.04
N LEU A 879 4.83 -47.97 10.37
CA LEU A 879 4.11 -49.18 10.74
C LEU A 879 5.01 -50.43 10.68
N ALA A 880 5.88 -50.54 9.68
CA ALA A 880 6.81 -51.67 9.54
C ALA A 880 7.86 -51.75 10.66
N LYS A 881 8.16 -50.63 11.31
CA LYS A 881 9.17 -50.52 12.39
C LYS A 881 8.57 -50.69 13.79
N ILE A 882 7.25 -50.67 13.95
CA ILE A 882 6.59 -50.90 15.23
C ILE A 882 6.48 -52.42 15.46
N PRO A 883 6.99 -52.97 16.57
CA PRO A 883 7.02 -54.41 16.81
C PRO A 883 5.61 -55.02 16.86
N ARG A 884 5.39 -56.08 16.07
CA ARG A 884 4.13 -56.84 15.97
C ARG A 884 3.64 -57.44 17.30
N ALA A 885 4.47 -57.49 18.34
CA ALA A 885 4.14 -58.06 19.65
C ALA A 885 3.23 -57.17 20.52
N SER A 886 2.67 -56.09 19.98
CA SER A 886 1.78 -55.14 20.67
C SER A 886 0.34 -55.09 20.12
N LEU A 887 -0.02 -56.03 19.24
CA LEU A 887 -1.39 -56.28 18.80
C LEU A 887 -2.19 -57.07 19.84
#